data_AF-A0A6I1HDB2-F1
#
_entry.id   AF-A0A6I1HDB2-F1
#
_cell.length_a   1.000
_cell.length_b   1.000
_cell.length_c   1.000
_cell.angle_alpha   90.00
_cell.angle_beta   90.00
_cell.angle_gamma   90.00
#
_symmetry.space_group_name_H-M   'P 1'
#
loop_
_entity.id
_entity.type
_entity.pdbx_description
1 polymer ?
#
loop_
_entity_poly.entity_id
_entity_poly.type
_entity_poly.pdbx_seq_one_letter_code
_entity_poly.pdbx_strand_id
1 'polypeptide(L)'
;MINTAALFSTAFLPGQAGFDTGTITGLAEWRCAMPMLFKLLIGAGTQAAAWPIYGDGEDCPCVLAAPMAQAQASWHALSALMDRPRDAASLAARSAISALLAGGQSWLVFDCVQLLPHDIGTPDYAAALDAVRAEAQALHSALQRGDKAALAPLLAAGAASPATGYWSESAAAQLADVGELAAEDLPFLQGLEVVGWEEDALCYEVSTAGEPDVTGLVTPYGRWIVPLSQRYAGLGTCYADDGWITFATADAPGAHGVMDLNGTVVLPPAPGALYVISPHLLQQIDPDGASRLLRLPDGALLIDRVDNICLRNDGLIDIERQTGDADERNVCGVIDKTGKVVVPPAYSSVQDFGTKKKIAIVSQRMAGRFLFGLVNSQGELLAPCQYEAIDCATTSSPPKLRRNLIFAIDAQGLACMLTLDGRQAFAPAYPPAHHLRGVAVQSDFLYVVNDGMAWSMDFTGQLLEQFDTVDNFKAAITAQLSESLGLTKKKAAPRRSFTPAQILAKADRAQLHAMAALLLLGDADLAARCVDITLEELAEDDPEEEYEGDTPAAACFFLLWSTAAHTQGHGTTLDWKAVDEVPRIGRHIGLPALRDFAWAQRGDGDAMAEGLAAIAAHLAPHQLRLVNLHGGEDTYYLGVVRAHDTAAFSKVALQAALRPVVY
;
A
#
# COMPACT_ATOMS: atom_id res chain seq x y z
N MET A 1 15.85 -4.39 -3.35
CA MET A 1 17.30 -4.76 -3.50
C MET A 1 17.46 -5.53 -4.80
N ILE A 2 18.26 -5.01 -5.73
CA ILE A 2 18.47 -5.63 -7.03
C ILE A 2 19.63 -6.63 -6.93
N ASN A 3 19.32 -7.92 -7.00
CA ASN A 3 20.34 -8.97 -7.00
C ASN A 3 20.89 -9.19 -8.41
N THR A 4 22.17 -9.51 -8.52
CA THR A 4 22.83 -9.65 -9.81
C THR A 4 23.62 -10.94 -9.99
N ALA A 5 23.82 -11.28 -11.26
CA ALA A 5 24.75 -12.28 -11.75
C ALA A 5 25.88 -11.57 -12.48
N ALA A 6 27.13 -11.99 -12.26
CA ALA A 6 28.28 -11.36 -12.88
C ALA A 6 29.28 -12.40 -13.42
N LEU A 7 29.95 -12.05 -14.52
CA LEU A 7 31.09 -12.80 -15.05
C LEU A 7 32.38 -12.02 -14.81
N PHE A 8 33.38 -12.71 -14.29
CA PHE A 8 34.72 -12.18 -14.07
C PHE A 8 35.76 -13.06 -14.74
N SER A 9 36.90 -12.49 -15.06
CA SER A 9 38.08 -13.23 -15.47
C SER A 9 39.25 -12.97 -14.53
N THR A 10 40.03 -14.01 -14.29
CA THR A 10 41.18 -13.99 -13.38
C THR A 10 42.27 -14.95 -13.82
N ALA A 11 43.52 -14.63 -13.48
CA ALA A 11 44.67 -15.48 -13.79
C ALA A 11 44.67 -16.75 -12.92
N PHE A 12 44.22 -16.61 -11.67
CA PHE A 12 44.27 -17.64 -10.64
C PHE A 12 42.94 -17.67 -9.88
N LEU A 13 42.63 -18.80 -9.24
CA LEU A 13 41.50 -18.91 -8.31
C LEU A 13 41.95 -18.69 -6.87
N PRO A 14 41.04 -18.32 -5.94
CA PRO A 14 41.34 -18.30 -4.52
C PRO A 14 41.99 -19.61 -4.03
N GLY A 15 43.05 -19.48 -3.23
CA GLY A 15 43.89 -20.60 -2.79
C GLY A 15 45.03 -21.00 -3.74
N GLN A 16 45.09 -20.47 -4.97
CA GLN A 16 46.25 -20.63 -5.85
C GLN A 16 47.30 -19.54 -5.61
N ALA A 17 48.58 -19.90 -5.71
CA ALA A 17 49.67 -18.94 -5.54
C ALA A 17 49.62 -17.86 -6.64
N GLY A 18 49.54 -16.60 -6.24
CA GLY A 18 49.43 -15.46 -7.16
C GLY A 18 48.00 -14.96 -7.39
N PHE A 19 46.99 -15.51 -6.69
CA PHE A 19 45.65 -14.91 -6.66
C PHE A 19 45.70 -13.53 -6.01
N ASP A 20 45.13 -12.54 -6.70
CA ASP A 20 45.01 -11.16 -6.25
C ASP A 20 43.68 -10.59 -6.76
N THR A 21 42.87 -10.06 -5.84
CA THR A 21 41.59 -9.43 -6.17
C THR A 21 41.75 -8.21 -7.07
N GLY A 22 42.90 -7.53 -7.03
CA GLY A 22 43.22 -6.40 -7.92
C GLY A 22 43.43 -6.80 -9.39
N THR A 23 43.58 -8.09 -9.69
CA THR A 23 43.74 -8.60 -11.07
C THR A 23 42.43 -9.09 -11.69
N ILE A 24 41.34 -9.07 -10.91
CA ILE A 24 40.02 -9.49 -11.37
C ILE A 24 39.51 -8.47 -12.40
N THR A 25 39.14 -8.97 -13.57
CA THR A 25 38.54 -8.16 -14.62
C THR A 25 37.07 -8.57 -14.78
N GLY A 26 36.14 -7.66 -14.49
CA GLY A 26 34.73 -7.86 -14.78
C GLY A 26 34.50 -7.92 -16.28
N LEU A 27 33.61 -8.82 -16.72
CA LEU A 27 33.30 -9.01 -18.13
C LEU A 27 31.84 -8.70 -18.43
N ALA A 28 30.92 -9.08 -17.53
CA ALA A 28 29.50 -8.91 -17.76
C ALA A 28 28.69 -8.85 -16.45
N GLU A 29 27.53 -8.19 -16.51
CA GLU A 29 26.55 -8.09 -15.43
C GLU A 29 25.15 -8.42 -15.96
N TRP A 30 24.32 -9.04 -15.11
CA TRP A 30 22.90 -9.24 -15.32
C TRP A 30 22.10 -9.04 -14.04
N ARG A 31 21.05 -8.23 -14.07
CA ARG A 31 20.17 -7.95 -12.93
C ARG A 31 18.99 -8.93 -12.88
N CYS A 32 18.61 -9.35 -11.67
CA CYS A 32 17.45 -10.17 -11.29
C CYS A 32 17.40 -11.62 -11.80
N ALA A 33 18.36 -12.08 -12.61
CA ALA A 33 18.34 -13.44 -13.14
C ALA A 33 19.75 -13.97 -13.48
N MET A 34 19.88 -15.29 -13.55
CA MET A 34 21.07 -15.98 -14.04
C MET A 34 20.92 -16.29 -15.54
N PRO A 35 21.51 -15.51 -16.45
CA PRO A 35 21.26 -15.67 -17.88
C PRO A 35 21.80 -17.00 -18.41
N MET A 36 21.06 -17.60 -19.34
CA MET A 36 21.41 -18.89 -19.96
C MET A 36 22.80 -18.88 -20.61
N LEU A 37 23.23 -17.72 -21.14
CA LEU A 37 24.55 -17.55 -21.74
C LEU A 37 25.68 -17.72 -20.71
N PHE A 38 25.57 -17.15 -19.51
CA PHE A 38 26.62 -17.25 -18.49
C PHE A 38 26.80 -18.71 -18.05
N LYS A 39 25.69 -19.42 -17.82
CA LYS A 39 25.69 -20.86 -17.52
C LYS A 39 26.29 -21.68 -18.67
N LEU A 40 25.99 -21.35 -19.92
CA LEU A 40 26.57 -22.03 -21.08
C LEU A 40 28.09 -21.83 -21.16
N LEU A 41 28.58 -20.61 -20.91
CA LEU A 41 30.00 -20.28 -20.98
C LEU A 41 30.82 -20.96 -19.87
N ILE A 42 30.28 -21.03 -18.64
CA ILE A 42 30.94 -21.74 -17.53
C ILE A 42 30.96 -23.25 -17.76
N GLY A 43 30.00 -23.80 -18.51
CA GLY A 43 30.02 -25.11 -19.19
C GLY A 43 30.38 -26.35 -18.33
N ALA A 44 30.88 -27.41 -18.98
CA ALA A 44 31.01 -28.74 -18.36
C ALA A 44 32.18 -28.88 -17.36
N GLY A 45 33.29 -28.18 -17.58
CA GLY A 45 34.45 -28.13 -16.68
C GLY A 45 34.31 -27.14 -15.53
N THR A 46 33.07 -26.76 -15.20
CA THR A 46 32.82 -25.84 -14.09
C THR A 46 33.01 -26.54 -12.74
N GLN A 47 33.63 -25.83 -11.81
CA GLN A 47 33.84 -26.26 -10.43
C GLN A 47 33.36 -25.17 -9.46
N ALA A 48 32.88 -25.58 -8.30
CA ALA A 48 32.60 -24.63 -7.23
C ALA A 48 33.93 -24.13 -6.65
N ALA A 49 34.02 -22.84 -6.37
CA ALA A 49 35.20 -22.19 -5.81
C ALA A 49 34.79 -21.24 -4.68
N ALA A 50 35.66 -21.10 -3.67
CA ALA A 50 35.56 -20.03 -2.68
C ALA A 50 35.77 -18.67 -3.38
N TRP A 51 35.17 -17.62 -2.83
CA TRP A 51 35.26 -16.27 -3.38
C TRP A 51 35.33 -15.24 -2.25
N PRO A 52 36.50 -14.62 -2.01
CA PRO A 52 36.78 -13.84 -0.79
C PRO A 52 36.13 -12.46 -0.76
N ILE A 53 35.22 -12.19 -1.69
CA ILE A 53 34.46 -10.93 -1.75
C ILE A 53 33.33 -10.94 -0.73
N TYR A 54 32.80 -12.13 -0.46
CA TYR A 54 31.80 -12.36 0.56
C TYR A 54 32.52 -12.85 1.82
N GLY A 55 32.23 -12.25 2.98
CA GLY A 55 32.90 -12.63 4.24
C GLY A 55 32.83 -14.13 4.53
N ASP A 56 31.65 -14.74 4.39
CA ASP A 56 31.47 -16.19 4.55
C ASP A 56 31.96 -17.02 3.34
N GLY A 57 32.26 -16.36 2.21
CA GLY A 57 32.78 -16.95 0.97
C GLY A 57 34.29 -17.16 0.93
N GLU A 58 35.04 -16.66 1.93
CA GLU A 58 36.49 -16.87 2.02
C GLU A 58 36.85 -18.36 2.16
N ASP A 59 36.08 -19.11 2.97
CA ASP A 59 36.37 -20.50 3.31
C ASP A 59 35.42 -21.51 2.64
N CYS A 60 34.29 -21.05 2.10
CA CYS A 60 33.24 -21.89 1.54
C CYS A 60 33.05 -21.66 0.04
N PRO A 61 32.86 -22.72 -0.78
CA PRO A 61 32.53 -22.53 -2.19
C PRO A 61 31.22 -21.77 -2.38
N CYS A 62 31.28 -20.65 -3.10
CA CYS A 62 30.14 -19.76 -3.33
C CYS A 62 29.97 -19.30 -4.78
N VAL A 63 30.98 -19.50 -5.64
CA VAL A 63 30.89 -19.18 -7.07
C VAL A 63 31.20 -20.40 -7.92
N LEU A 64 30.89 -20.32 -9.22
CA LEU A 64 31.30 -21.30 -10.21
C LEU A 64 32.47 -20.77 -11.02
N ALA A 65 33.48 -21.61 -11.27
CA ALA A 65 34.65 -21.24 -12.04
C ALA A 65 34.92 -22.28 -13.14
N ALA A 66 35.36 -21.83 -14.31
CA ALA A 66 35.76 -22.71 -15.42
C ALA A 66 36.99 -22.18 -16.15
N PRO A 67 37.77 -23.04 -16.80
CA PRO A 67 38.88 -22.59 -17.64
C PRO A 67 38.38 -21.67 -18.76
N MET A 68 39.04 -20.54 -18.97
CA MET A 68 38.67 -19.56 -20.01
C MET A 68 38.64 -20.18 -21.41
N ALA A 69 39.55 -21.11 -21.69
CA ALA A 69 39.57 -21.86 -22.94
C ALA A 69 38.25 -22.60 -23.24
N GLN A 70 37.55 -23.06 -22.21
CA GLN A 70 36.24 -23.69 -22.36
C GLN A 70 35.16 -22.68 -22.73
N ALA A 71 35.15 -21.51 -22.09
CA ALA A 71 34.21 -20.44 -22.41
C ALA A 71 34.39 -19.96 -23.86
N GLN A 72 35.65 -19.79 -24.29
CA GLN A 72 36.00 -19.48 -25.68
C GLN A 72 35.47 -20.55 -26.65
N ALA A 73 35.68 -21.84 -26.34
CA ALA A 73 35.19 -22.94 -27.17
C ALA A 73 33.65 -22.98 -27.23
N SER A 74 32.98 -22.76 -26.10
CA SER A 74 31.52 -22.72 -26.01
C SER A 74 30.94 -21.54 -26.79
N TRP A 75 31.54 -20.36 -26.66
CA TRP A 75 31.15 -19.18 -27.45
C TRP A 75 31.34 -19.38 -28.95
N HIS A 76 32.47 -19.99 -29.36
CA HIS A 76 32.74 -20.31 -30.76
C HIS A 76 31.70 -21.28 -31.33
N ALA A 77 31.39 -22.36 -30.60
CA ALA A 77 30.40 -23.34 -31.02
C ALA A 77 28.98 -22.75 -31.07
N LEU A 78 28.60 -21.91 -30.09
CA LEU A 78 27.31 -21.22 -30.09
C LEU A 78 27.21 -20.26 -31.29
N SER A 79 28.25 -19.46 -31.52
CA SER A 79 28.30 -18.50 -32.63
C SER A 79 28.14 -19.16 -34.00
N ALA A 80 28.58 -20.42 -34.15
CA ALA A 80 28.38 -21.20 -35.36
C ALA A 80 26.93 -21.68 -35.56
N LEU A 81 26.15 -21.81 -34.48
CA LEU A 81 24.73 -22.17 -34.52
C LEU A 81 23.81 -20.95 -34.69
N MET A 82 24.25 -19.78 -34.23
CA MET A 82 23.50 -18.53 -34.34
C MET A 82 23.42 -18.04 -35.80
N ASP A 83 22.29 -17.44 -36.15
CA ASP A 83 22.18 -16.71 -37.42
C ASP A 83 23.18 -15.55 -37.48
N ARG A 84 23.59 -15.17 -38.70
CA ARG A 84 24.46 -14.01 -38.91
C ARG A 84 23.77 -12.75 -38.35
N PRO A 85 24.50 -11.89 -37.59
CA PRO A 85 23.94 -10.65 -37.09
C PRO A 85 23.51 -9.77 -38.28
N ARG A 86 22.31 -9.21 -38.20
CA ARG A 86 21.73 -8.40 -39.29
C ARG A 86 21.78 -6.90 -39.01
N ASP A 87 22.01 -6.51 -37.77
CA ASP A 87 22.07 -5.14 -37.29
C ASP A 87 23.38 -4.84 -36.55
N ALA A 88 23.69 -3.55 -36.42
CA ALA A 88 24.95 -3.08 -35.85
C ALA A 88 25.08 -3.38 -34.35
N ALA A 89 23.97 -3.37 -33.60
CA ALA A 89 23.97 -3.64 -32.17
C ALA A 89 24.31 -5.11 -31.89
N SER A 90 23.69 -6.04 -32.61
CA SER A 90 24.00 -7.47 -32.56
C SER A 90 25.46 -7.76 -32.94
N LEU A 91 25.99 -7.06 -33.95
CA LEU A 91 27.40 -7.21 -34.35
C LEU A 91 28.36 -6.68 -33.27
N ALA A 92 28.07 -5.51 -32.72
CA ALA A 92 28.86 -4.89 -31.66
C ALA A 92 28.87 -5.77 -30.40
N ALA A 93 27.71 -6.27 -29.98
CA ALA A 93 27.59 -7.13 -28.81
C ALA A 93 28.37 -8.44 -28.96
N ARG A 94 28.23 -9.14 -30.10
CA ARG A 94 29.01 -10.38 -30.36
C ARG A 94 30.52 -10.11 -30.42
N SER A 95 30.91 -8.96 -30.97
CA SER A 95 32.32 -8.56 -31.03
C SER A 95 32.87 -8.25 -29.64
N ALA A 96 32.10 -7.57 -28.79
CA ALA A 96 32.46 -7.28 -27.41
C ALA A 96 32.66 -8.56 -26.59
N ILE A 97 31.72 -9.51 -26.67
CA ILE A 97 31.86 -10.83 -26.02
C ILE A 97 33.14 -11.52 -26.47
N SER A 98 33.39 -11.57 -27.78
CA SER A 98 34.56 -12.24 -28.34
C SER A 98 35.87 -11.60 -27.87
N ALA A 99 35.92 -10.27 -27.82
CA ALA A 99 37.09 -9.53 -27.37
C ALA A 99 37.38 -9.78 -25.87
N LEU A 100 36.34 -9.70 -25.03
CA LEU A 100 36.45 -9.90 -23.58
C LEU A 100 36.87 -11.33 -23.21
N LEU A 101 36.30 -12.33 -23.87
CA LEU A 101 36.72 -13.73 -23.68
C LEU A 101 38.15 -14.00 -24.19
N ALA A 102 38.69 -13.15 -25.06
CA ALA A 102 40.06 -13.25 -25.54
C ALA A 102 41.09 -12.56 -24.62
N GLY A 103 40.67 -11.93 -23.52
CA GLY A 103 41.46 -11.11 -22.58
C GLY A 103 42.61 -11.79 -21.82
N GLY A 104 43.07 -12.98 -22.26
CA GLY A 104 44.32 -13.61 -21.81
C GLY A 104 44.31 -14.26 -20.42
N GLN A 105 43.28 -14.04 -19.61
CA GLN A 105 43.11 -14.65 -18.28
C GLN A 105 42.78 -16.14 -18.37
N SER A 106 43.16 -16.91 -17.35
CA SER A 106 43.06 -18.38 -17.38
C SER A 106 41.70 -18.92 -16.92
N TRP A 107 40.99 -18.17 -16.08
CA TRP A 107 39.72 -18.57 -15.48
C TRP A 107 38.61 -17.59 -15.81
N LEU A 108 37.43 -18.13 -16.07
CA LEU A 108 36.15 -17.42 -16.06
C LEU A 108 35.44 -17.81 -14.76
N VAL A 109 34.94 -16.82 -14.03
CA VAL A 109 34.19 -16.99 -12.78
C VAL A 109 32.78 -16.45 -12.99
N PHE A 110 31.80 -17.23 -12.60
CA PHE A 110 30.40 -16.88 -12.58
C PHE A 110 29.94 -16.70 -11.13
N ASP A 111 29.76 -15.43 -10.76
CA ASP A 111 29.17 -15.03 -9.51
C ASP A 111 27.65 -15.01 -9.65
N CYS A 112 27.00 -15.78 -8.79
CA CYS A 112 25.56 -15.91 -8.72
C CYS A 112 25.05 -15.87 -7.27
N VAL A 113 25.91 -15.42 -6.34
CA VAL A 113 25.71 -15.52 -4.89
C VAL A 113 24.42 -14.82 -4.47
N GLN A 114 24.17 -13.60 -4.94
CA GLN A 114 22.99 -12.81 -4.59
C GLN A 114 21.67 -13.42 -5.10
N LEU A 115 21.73 -14.32 -6.08
CA LEU A 115 20.56 -14.94 -6.70
C LEU A 115 20.22 -16.31 -6.10
N LEU A 116 21.03 -16.79 -5.15
CA LEU A 116 20.78 -18.02 -4.39
C LEU A 116 20.13 -17.67 -3.04
N PRO A 117 18.96 -18.22 -2.71
CA PRO A 117 18.16 -17.79 -1.55
C PRO A 117 18.60 -18.42 -0.22
N HIS A 118 19.87 -18.78 -0.10
CA HIS A 118 20.43 -19.51 1.04
C HIS A 118 21.73 -18.85 1.52
N ASP A 119 22.07 -19.02 2.78
CA ASP A 119 23.32 -18.48 3.33
C ASP A 119 24.52 -19.34 2.88
N ILE A 120 25.64 -18.67 2.57
CA ILE A 120 26.89 -19.34 2.18
C ILE A 120 27.33 -20.32 3.29
N GLY A 121 27.86 -21.47 2.90
CA GLY A 121 28.34 -22.51 3.83
C GLY A 121 27.24 -23.45 4.35
N THR A 122 25.97 -23.19 4.03
CA THR A 122 24.87 -24.12 4.35
C THR A 122 24.77 -25.27 3.34
N PRO A 123 24.23 -26.44 3.76
CA PRO A 123 23.96 -27.54 2.82
C PRO A 123 22.98 -27.16 1.70
N ASP A 124 21.98 -26.33 2.00
CA ASP A 124 20.98 -25.89 1.03
C ASP A 124 21.59 -24.98 -0.04
N TYR A 125 22.49 -24.08 0.37
CA TYR A 125 23.25 -23.26 -0.56
C TYR A 125 24.15 -24.10 -1.47
N ALA A 126 24.89 -25.06 -0.90
CA ALA A 126 25.74 -25.96 -1.69
C ALA A 126 24.92 -26.77 -2.71
N ALA A 127 23.73 -27.25 -2.32
CA ALA A 127 22.81 -27.93 -3.22
C ALA A 127 22.29 -27.02 -4.34
N ALA A 128 21.98 -25.76 -4.03
CA ALA A 128 21.51 -24.78 -5.01
C ALA A 128 22.62 -24.41 -6.02
N LEU A 129 23.85 -24.18 -5.55
CA LEU A 129 25.01 -23.95 -6.42
C LEU A 129 25.30 -25.16 -7.32
N ASP A 130 25.17 -26.37 -6.78
CA ASP A 130 25.32 -27.62 -7.54
C ASP A 130 24.24 -27.79 -8.62
N ALA A 131 23.01 -27.33 -8.37
CA ALA A 131 21.95 -27.31 -9.37
C ALA A 131 22.30 -26.38 -10.55
N VAL A 132 22.82 -25.18 -10.28
CA VAL A 132 23.30 -24.25 -11.33
C VAL A 132 24.43 -24.88 -12.14
N ARG A 133 25.37 -25.57 -11.48
CA ARG A 133 26.43 -26.34 -12.15
C ARG A 133 25.87 -27.45 -13.03
N ALA A 134 24.87 -28.20 -12.56
CA ALA A 134 24.24 -29.26 -13.34
C ALA A 134 23.53 -28.70 -14.59
N GLU A 135 22.88 -27.54 -14.48
CA GLU A 135 22.31 -26.82 -15.63
C GLU A 135 23.38 -26.41 -16.64
N ALA A 136 24.50 -25.84 -16.20
CA ALA A 136 25.63 -25.48 -17.06
C ALA A 136 26.17 -26.69 -17.85
N GLN A 137 26.32 -27.83 -17.18
CA GLN A 137 26.73 -29.10 -17.80
C GLN A 137 25.72 -29.60 -18.84
N ALA A 138 24.41 -29.52 -18.54
CA ALA A 138 23.35 -29.91 -19.45
C ALA A 138 23.32 -29.03 -20.71
N LEU A 139 23.45 -27.71 -20.54
CA LEU A 139 23.52 -26.73 -21.63
C LEU A 139 24.75 -26.97 -22.52
N HIS A 140 25.92 -27.20 -21.93
CA HIS A 140 27.13 -27.52 -22.68
C HIS A 140 26.97 -28.82 -23.48
N SER A 141 26.35 -29.85 -22.88
CA SER A 141 26.08 -31.11 -23.57
C SER A 141 25.10 -30.93 -24.73
N ALA A 142 24.09 -30.07 -24.58
CA ALA A 142 23.17 -29.70 -25.66
C ALA A 142 23.89 -28.96 -26.80
N LEU A 143 24.81 -28.05 -26.47
CA LEU A 143 25.67 -27.35 -27.43
C LEU A 143 26.54 -28.30 -28.24
N GLN A 144 27.20 -29.26 -27.58
CA GLN A 144 28.01 -30.28 -28.26
C GLN A 144 27.19 -31.14 -29.23
N ARG A 145 25.92 -31.42 -28.91
CA ARG A 145 24.99 -32.15 -29.79
C ARG A 145 24.39 -31.29 -30.90
N GLY A 146 24.55 -29.97 -30.86
CA GLY A 146 23.86 -29.04 -31.76
C GLY A 146 22.34 -29.03 -31.55
N ASP A 147 21.87 -29.30 -30.33
CA ASP A 147 20.46 -29.37 -29.99
C ASP A 147 19.82 -27.97 -29.99
N LYS A 148 19.30 -27.57 -31.15
CA LYS A 148 18.69 -26.25 -31.32
C LYS A 148 17.43 -26.04 -30.49
N ALA A 149 16.72 -27.09 -30.10
CA ALA A 149 15.52 -26.97 -29.30
C ALA A 149 15.88 -26.61 -27.84
N ALA A 150 16.86 -27.31 -27.27
CA ALA A 150 17.37 -27.00 -25.93
C ALA A 150 18.07 -25.64 -25.87
N LEU A 151 18.64 -25.17 -26.98
CA LEU A 151 19.32 -23.87 -27.10
C LEU A 151 18.43 -22.77 -27.68
N ALA A 152 17.14 -23.04 -27.90
CA ALA A 152 16.23 -22.16 -28.62
C ALA A 152 16.24 -20.72 -28.09
N PRO A 153 16.27 -20.45 -26.76
CA PRO A 153 16.40 -19.08 -26.27
C PRO A 153 17.65 -18.40 -26.86
N LEU A 154 18.84 -18.98 -26.74
CA LEU A 154 20.10 -18.39 -27.23
C LEU A 154 20.19 -18.24 -28.75
N LEU A 155 19.35 -18.96 -29.50
CA LEU A 155 19.34 -18.96 -30.96
C LEU A 155 18.21 -18.09 -31.56
N ALA A 156 17.25 -17.64 -30.75
CA ALA A 156 16.13 -16.84 -31.22
C ALA A 156 16.60 -15.46 -31.72
N ALA A 157 16.18 -15.07 -32.93
CA ALA A 157 16.46 -13.75 -33.51
C ALA A 157 15.28 -12.79 -33.23
N GLY A 158 15.57 -11.58 -32.73
CA GLY A 158 14.58 -10.51 -32.56
C GLY A 158 14.83 -9.60 -31.35
N ALA A 159 13.93 -8.66 -31.10
CA ALA A 159 13.95 -7.77 -29.92
C ALA A 159 13.92 -8.52 -28.57
N ALA A 160 13.52 -9.79 -28.59
CA ALA A 160 13.55 -10.74 -27.48
C ALA A 160 14.66 -11.82 -27.64
N SER A 161 15.74 -11.53 -28.41
CA SER A 161 16.98 -12.31 -28.30
C SER A 161 17.39 -12.28 -26.83
N PRO A 162 17.73 -13.40 -26.17
CA PRO A 162 18.23 -13.35 -24.81
C PRO A 162 19.42 -12.42 -24.89
N ALA A 163 19.30 -11.31 -24.15
CA ALA A 163 20.26 -10.24 -24.30
C ALA A 163 21.61 -10.89 -24.11
N THR A 164 22.52 -10.57 -25.01
CA THR A 164 23.89 -11.01 -24.87
C THR A 164 24.42 -10.60 -23.50
N GLY A 165 23.81 -9.62 -22.82
CA GLY A 165 24.21 -9.08 -21.53
C GLY A 165 24.83 -7.73 -21.74
N TYR A 166 25.00 -6.99 -20.65
CA TYR A 166 25.95 -5.89 -20.68
C TYR A 166 27.35 -6.48 -20.54
N TRP A 167 28.23 -6.19 -21.51
CA TRP A 167 29.60 -6.67 -21.54
C TRP A 167 30.56 -5.50 -21.51
N SER A 168 31.42 -5.45 -20.50
CA SER A 168 32.41 -4.39 -20.31
C SER A 168 33.53 -4.86 -19.40
N GLU A 169 34.76 -4.44 -19.70
CA GLU A 169 35.92 -4.60 -18.81
C GLU A 169 35.72 -3.86 -17.47
N SER A 170 34.85 -2.83 -17.46
CA SER A 170 34.50 -2.02 -16.28
C SER A 170 33.35 -2.60 -15.45
N ALA A 171 32.78 -3.75 -15.82
CA ALA A 171 31.75 -4.42 -15.00
C ALA A 171 32.29 -4.85 -13.60
N ALA A 172 33.58 -4.63 -13.34
CA ALA A 172 34.31 -4.92 -12.11
C ALA A 172 33.89 -4.11 -10.87
N ALA A 173 32.92 -3.19 -10.97
CA ALA A 173 32.51 -2.35 -9.83
C ALA A 173 31.53 -3.03 -8.85
N GLN A 174 30.93 -4.17 -9.20
CA GLN A 174 29.84 -4.77 -8.41
C GLN A 174 30.32 -5.82 -7.40
N LEU A 175 31.41 -5.51 -6.70
CA LEU A 175 31.85 -6.27 -5.53
C LEU A 175 31.37 -5.62 -4.22
N ALA A 176 30.65 -4.50 -4.32
CA ALA A 176 30.16 -3.68 -3.23
C ALA A 176 28.74 -3.18 -3.54
N ASP A 177 28.05 -2.71 -2.50
CA ASP A 177 26.73 -2.10 -2.61
C ASP A 177 26.75 -0.90 -3.58
N VAL A 178 25.81 -0.87 -4.51
CA VAL A 178 25.67 0.24 -5.47
C VAL A 178 24.95 1.39 -4.76
N GLY A 179 25.60 2.56 -4.71
CA GLY A 179 25.03 3.77 -4.14
C GLY A 179 25.28 4.98 -5.03
N GLU A 180 24.62 6.08 -4.67
CA GLU A 180 24.79 7.37 -5.33
C GLU A 180 26.22 7.91 -5.10
N LEU A 181 26.89 8.26 -6.19
CA LEU A 181 28.15 9.00 -6.24
C LEU A 181 27.91 10.46 -6.70
N ALA A 182 28.85 11.35 -6.42
CA ALA A 182 28.76 12.72 -6.93
C ALA A 182 28.94 12.73 -8.45
N ALA A 183 28.11 13.47 -9.19
CA ALA A 183 28.14 13.48 -10.65
C ALA A 183 29.47 13.98 -11.22
N GLU A 184 30.16 14.88 -10.52
CA GLU A 184 31.51 15.36 -10.86
C GLU A 184 32.58 14.26 -10.85
N ASP A 185 32.37 13.19 -10.07
CA ASP A 185 33.29 12.05 -9.97
C ASP A 185 33.06 11.02 -11.09
N LEU A 186 32.07 11.25 -11.97
CA LEU A 186 31.66 10.34 -13.03
C LEU A 186 31.92 10.96 -14.42
N PRO A 187 33.10 10.74 -15.02
CA PRO A 187 33.48 11.38 -16.29
C PRO A 187 32.51 11.12 -17.45
N PHE A 188 31.83 9.97 -17.46
CA PHE A 188 30.86 9.62 -18.50
C PHE A 188 29.54 10.41 -18.40
N LEU A 189 29.29 11.10 -17.28
CA LEU A 189 28.17 12.04 -17.14
C LEU A 189 28.51 13.45 -17.65
N GLN A 190 29.78 13.75 -17.94
CA GLN A 190 30.18 15.07 -18.43
C GLN A 190 29.50 15.38 -19.77
N GLY A 191 28.79 16.51 -19.80
CA GLY A 191 28.03 16.95 -20.98
C GLY A 191 26.60 16.38 -21.07
N LEU A 192 26.18 15.59 -20.08
CA LEU A 192 24.78 15.20 -19.89
C LEU A 192 24.13 16.06 -18.81
N GLU A 193 22.81 16.21 -18.88
CA GLU A 193 22.00 16.77 -17.81
C GLU A 193 21.54 15.62 -16.91
N VAL A 194 21.99 15.60 -15.65
CA VAL A 194 21.56 14.60 -14.66
C VAL A 194 20.23 15.04 -14.09
N VAL A 195 19.20 14.23 -14.30
CA VAL A 195 17.84 14.47 -13.78
C VAL A 195 17.78 14.10 -12.30
N GLY A 196 18.31 12.94 -11.93
CA GLY A 196 18.34 12.47 -10.54
C GLY A 196 18.91 11.06 -10.37
N TRP A 197 19.04 10.65 -9.12
CA TRP A 197 19.33 9.28 -8.71
C TRP A 197 18.03 8.50 -8.50
N GLU A 198 17.92 7.37 -9.20
CA GLU A 198 16.79 6.44 -9.12
C GLU A 198 17.13 5.31 -8.16
N GLU A 199 16.68 5.43 -6.90
CA GLU A 199 17.03 4.51 -5.81
C GLU A 199 16.54 3.07 -6.10
N ASP A 200 15.29 2.91 -6.56
CA ASP A 200 14.70 1.60 -6.86
C ASP A 200 15.42 0.88 -8.00
N ALA A 201 16.00 1.65 -8.94
CA ALA A 201 16.70 1.13 -10.10
C ALA A 201 18.23 1.18 -9.98
N LEU A 202 18.79 1.76 -8.91
CA LEU A 202 20.24 1.94 -8.67
C LEU A 202 20.98 2.50 -9.90
N CYS A 203 20.48 3.61 -10.44
CA CYS A 203 21.05 4.30 -11.59
C CYS A 203 20.71 5.80 -11.61
N TYR A 204 21.40 6.56 -12.45
CA TYR A 204 21.04 7.95 -12.75
C TYR A 204 20.09 8.00 -13.93
N GLU A 205 19.05 8.83 -13.81
CA GLU A 205 18.32 9.35 -14.95
C GLU A 205 19.05 10.56 -15.53
N VAL A 206 19.28 10.53 -16.84
CA VAL A 206 20.04 11.55 -17.57
C VAL A 206 19.36 11.93 -18.87
N SER A 207 19.61 13.13 -19.36
CA SER A 207 19.17 13.60 -20.68
C SER A 207 20.31 14.33 -21.42
N THR A 208 20.14 14.58 -22.72
CA THR A 208 21.04 15.47 -23.46
C THR A 208 20.60 16.92 -23.29
N ALA A 209 21.57 17.83 -23.13
CA ALA A 209 21.28 19.26 -23.06
C ALA A 209 20.46 19.73 -24.28
N GLY A 210 19.28 20.29 -24.00
CA GLY A 210 18.33 20.77 -25.02
C GLY A 210 17.31 19.74 -25.53
N GLU A 211 17.36 18.49 -25.09
CA GLU A 211 16.30 17.48 -25.32
C GLU A 211 15.89 16.81 -23.98
N PRO A 212 15.29 17.54 -23.03
CA PRO A 212 14.96 17.01 -21.70
C PRO A 212 13.90 15.90 -21.72
N ASP A 213 13.08 15.84 -22.77
CA ASP A 213 12.04 14.81 -22.92
C ASP A 213 12.60 13.42 -23.26
N VAL A 214 13.84 13.35 -23.79
CA VAL A 214 14.52 12.09 -24.08
C VAL A 214 15.43 11.77 -22.92
N THR A 215 15.05 10.75 -22.15
CA THR A 215 15.82 10.31 -20.99
C THR A 215 16.46 8.95 -21.20
N GLY A 216 17.52 8.71 -20.43
CA GLY A 216 18.25 7.46 -20.38
C GLY A 216 18.62 7.11 -18.95
N LEU A 217 18.91 5.83 -18.74
CA LEU A 217 19.29 5.30 -17.43
C LEU A 217 20.71 4.74 -17.50
N VAL A 218 21.58 5.24 -16.64
CA VAL A 218 22.98 4.85 -16.57
C VAL A 218 23.41 4.63 -15.12
N THR A 219 23.99 3.48 -14.86
CA THR A 219 24.51 3.13 -13.52
C THR A 219 25.72 3.99 -13.12
N PRO A 220 26.08 4.06 -11.82
CA PRO A 220 27.27 4.80 -11.36
C PRO A 220 28.61 4.35 -11.94
N TYR A 221 28.65 3.16 -12.55
CA TYR A 221 29.85 2.60 -13.18
C TYR A 221 29.81 2.65 -14.72
N GLY A 222 28.87 3.43 -15.28
CA GLY A 222 28.83 3.75 -16.71
C GLY A 222 28.15 2.70 -17.59
N ARG A 223 27.51 1.68 -16.99
CA ARG A 223 26.60 0.79 -17.72
C ARG A 223 25.31 1.52 -18.05
N TRP A 224 24.97 1.60 -19.33
CA TRP A 224 23.65 2.04 -19.78
C TRP A 224 22.64 0.90 -19.65
N ILE A 225 21.56 1.17 -18.91
CA ILE A 225 20.34 0.35 -18.93
C ILE A 225 19.47 0.82 -20.09
N VAL A 226 19.29 2.14 -20.23
CA VAL A 226 18.53 2.75 -21.33
C VAL A 226 19.39 3.81 -22.02
N PRO A 227 20.03 3.49 -23.17
CA PRO A 227 20.80 4.47 -23.93
C PRO A 227 19.91 5.58 -24.52
N LEU A 228 20.37 6.82 -24.49
CA LEU A 228 19.67 7.98 -25.08
C LEU A 228 19.36 7.82 -26.58
N SER A 229 20.13 7.00 -27.30
CA SER A 229 19.87 6.66 -28.70
C SER A 229 18.54 5.93 -28.94
N GLN A 230 17.94 5.35 -27.90
CA GLN A 230 16.62 4.71 -27.99
C GLN A 230 15.47 5.72 -28.05
N ARG A 231 15.72 6.98 -27.69
CA ARG A 231 14.73 8.07 -27.72
C ARG A 231 13.45 7.74 -26.95
N TYR A 232 13.62 7.21 -25.74
CA TYR A 232 12.51 6.97 -24.82
C TYR A 232 12.28 8.18 -23.92
N ALA A 233 11.06 8.26 -23.39
CA ALA A 233 10.60 9.31 -22.50
C ALA A 233 9.83 8.66 -21.34
N GLY A 234 9.70 9.37 -20.22
CA GLY A 234 8.87 8.92 -19.08
C GLY A 234 9.26 7.53 -18.56
N LEU A 235 10.55 7.36 -18.23
CA LEU A 235 11.07 6.11 -17.69
C LEU A 235 10.53 5.91 -16.26
N GLY A 236 9.58 4.99 -16.11
CA GLY A 236 8.96 4.66 -14.82
C GLY A 236 9.77 3.60 -14.08
N THR A 237 10.67 4.08 -13.20
CA THR A 237 11.57 3.29 -12.34
C THR A 237 10.93 2.83 -11.04
N CYS A 238 9.77 3.37 -10.65
CA CYS A 238 9.04 2.98 -9.44
C CYS A 238 8.59 1.49 -9.40
N TYR A 239 8.74 0.77 -10.52
CA TYR A 239 8.49 -0.67 -10.63
C TYR A 239 9.77 -1.52 -10.64
N ALA A 240 10.93 -0.90 -10.41
CA ALA A 240 12.21 -1.57 -10.52
C ALA A 240 12.40 -2.66 -9.44
N ASP A 241 11.83 -2.51 -8.25
CA ASP A 241 11.81 -3.56 -7.23
C ASP A 241 11.03 -4.81 -7.69
N ASP A 242 10.05 -4.67 -8.58
CA ASP A 242 9.35 -5.77 -9.24
C ASP A 242 10.10 -6.30 -10.49
N GLY A 243 11.23 -5.70 -10.84
CA GLY A 243 12.10 -6.09 -11.95
C GLY A 243 11.82 -5.39 -13.28
N TRP A 244 10.98 -4.34 -13.28
CA TRP A 244 10.45 -3.74 -14.52
C TRP A 244 10.68 -2.23 -14.59
N ILE A 245 10.82 -1.72 -15.82
CA ILE A 245 10.81 -0.29 -16.14
C ILE A 245 9.76 -0.08 -17.23
N THR A 246 8.80 0.82 -16.99
CA THR A 246 7.87 1.28 -18.02
C THR A 246 8.48 2.45 -18.78
N PHE A 247 8.14 2.62 -20.06
CA PHE A 247 8.62 3.74 -20.84
C PHE A 247 7.61 4.16 -21.91
N ALA A 248 7.66 5.42 -22.32
CA ALA A 248 7.02 5.93 -23.53
C ALA A 248 8.07 6.15 -24.63
N THR A 249 7.63 6.29 -25.87
CA THR A 249 8.51 6.72 -26.97
C THR A 249 8.42 8.22 -27.18
N ALA A 250 9.55 8.91 -27.39
CA ALA A 250 9.55 10.36 -27.60
C ALA A 250 8.74 10.77 -28.84
N ASP A 251 8.76 9.95 -29.89
CA ASP A 251 8.04 10.20 -31.14
C ASP A 251 6.53 9.84 -31.05
N ALA A 252 6.13 9.04 -30.05
CA ALA A 252 4.74 8.69 -29.77
C ALA A 252 4.51 8.55 -28.25
N PRO A 253 4.31 9.66 -27.52
CA PRO A 253 4.19 9.66 -26.06
C PRO A 253 3.02 8.84 -25.50
N GLY A 254 2.00 8.56 -26.32
CA GLY A 254 0.86 7.70 -25.93
C GLY A 254 1.10 6.20 -26.11
N ALA A 255 2.26 5.79 -26.65
CA ALA A 255 2.66 4.41 -26.82
C ALA A 255 3.68 4.03 -25.74
N HIS A 256 3.29 3.09 -24.87
CA HIS A 256 4.10 2.65 -23.74
C HIS A 256 4.57 1.21 -23.92
N GLY A 257 5.76 0.92 -23.42
CA GLY A 257 6.34 -0.42 -23.37
C GLY A 257 6.84 -0.75 -21.96
N VAL A 258 7.32 -1.99 -21.82
CA VAL A 258 7.96 -2.48 -20.59
C VAL A 258 9.29 -3.12 -20.96
N MET A 259 10.32 -2.85 -20.17
CA MET A 259 11.60 -3.50 -20.25
C MET A 259 12.03 -4.05 -18.89
N ASP A 260 12.97 -4.98 -18.90
CA ASP A 260 13.64 -5.43 -17.67
C ASP A 260 14.73 -4.44 -17.22
N LEU A 261 15.29 -4.68 -16.03
CA LEU A 261 16.43 -3.91 -15.49
C LEU A 261 17.74 -4.08 -16.26
N ASN A 262 17.71 -4.79 -17.39
CA ASN A 262 18.85 -4.95 -18.29
C ASN A 262 18.68 -4.19 -19.61
N GLY A 263 17.60 -3.43 -19.76
CA GLY A 263 17.29 -2.68 -20.97
C GLY A 263 16.67 -3.53 -22.07
N THR A 264 16.26 -4.76 -21.77
CA THR A 264 15.61 -5.66 -22.72
C THR A 264 14.12 -5.36 -22.75
N VAL A 265 13.64 -4.85 -23.88
CA VAL A 265 12.20 -4.62 -24.09
C VAL A 265 11.47 -5.96 -24.09
N VAL A 266 10.64 -6.18 -23.08
CA VAL A 266 9.80 -7.39 -22.95
C VAL A 266 8.43 -7.20 -23.56
N LEU A 267 7.88 -5.98 -23.45
CA LEU A 267 6.65 -5.57 -24.13
C LEU A 267 6.95 -4.35 -25.01
N PRO A 268 6.79 -4.46 -26.33
CA PRO A 268 7.07 -3.35 -27.24
C PRO A 268 6.06 -2.20 -27.03
N PRO A 269 6.44 -0.96 -27.40
CA PRO A 269 5.54 0.18 -27.32
C PRO A 269 4.22 -0.05 -28.04
N ALA A 270 3.12 0.06 -27.30
CA ALA A 270 1.77 -0.03 -27.82
C ALA A 270 0.90 1.08 -27.22
N PRO A 271 -0.17 1.53 -27.91
CA PRO A 271 -1.09 2.51 -27.36
C PRO A 271 -1.65 2.08 -26.00
N GLY A 272 -1.84 3.06 -25.11
CA GLY A 272 -2.36 2.84 -23.77
C GLY A 272 -1.29 2.94 -22.69
N ALA A 273 -1.72 3.22 -21.47
CA ALA A 273 -0.85 3.29 -20.30
C ALA A 273 -0.63 1.89 -19.70
N LEU A 274 0.55 1.66 -19.13
CA LEU A 274 0.94 0.39 -18.53
C LEU A 274 1.32 0.60 -17.06
N TYR A 275 0.76 -0.21 -16.17
CA TYR A 275 0.99 -0.15 -14.72
C TYR A 275 1.37 -1.53 -14.21
N VAL A 276 2.55 -1.67 -13.63
CA VAL A 276 2.98 -2.95 -13.02
C VAL A 276 2.27 -3.10 -11.68
N ILE A 277 1.66 -4.27 -11.47
CA ILE A 277 0.92 -4.61 -10.25
C ILE A 277 1.76 -5.52 -9.34
N SER A 278 2.61 -6.34 -9.95
CA SER A 278 3.53 -7.25 -9.28
C SER A 278 4.60 -7.71 -10.28
N PRO A 279 5.61 -8.51 -9.88
CA PRO A 279 6.61 -9.05 -10.80
C PRO A 279 6.04 -9.90 -11.94
N HIS A 280 4.78 -10.35 -11.82
CA HIS A 280 4.12 -11.22 -12.79
C HIS A 280 2.93 -10.57 -13.50
N LEU A 281 2.51 -9.37 -13.11
CA LEU A 281 1.23 -8.79 -13.54
C LEU A 281 1.36 -7.33 -13.95
N LEU A 282 0.69 -7.00 -15.05
CA LEU A 282 0.61 -5.66 -15.62
C LEU A 282 -0.84 -5.32 -15.94
N GLN A 283 -1.28 -4.13 -15.57
CA GLN A 283 -2.52 -3.54 -16.07
C GLN A 283 -2.20 -2.67 -17.30
N GLN A 284 -2.94 -2.89 -18.38
CA GLN A 284 -2.95 -2.00 -19.53
C GLN A 284 -4.28 -1.25 -19.58
N ILE A 285 -4.22 0.07 -19.73
CA ILE A 285 -5.39 0.94 -19.93
C ILE A 285 -5.28 1.57 -21.32
N ASP A 286 -6.16 1.18 -22.22
CA ASP A 286 -6.23 1.70 -23.58
C ASP A 286 -6.64 3.19 -23.60
N PRO A 287 -6.35 3.92 -24.69
CA PRO A 287 -6.74 5.33 -24.83
C PRO A 287 -8.25 5.59 -24.71
N ASP A 288 -9.09 4.59 -24.95
CA ASP A 288 -10.56 4.67 -24.78
C ASP A 288 -11.01 4.35 -23.34
N GLY A 289 -10.07 4.04 -22.44
CA GLY A 289 -10.31 3.66 -21.05
C GLY A 289 -10.50 2.15 -20.83
N ALA A 290 -10.51 1.33 -21.89
CA ALA A 290 -10.63 -0.12 -21.74
C ALA A 290 -9.39 -0.67 -21.01
N SER A 291 -9.61 -1.34 -19.87
CA SER A 291 -8.54 -1.85 -19.03
C SER A 291 -8.47 -3.38 -19.05
N ARG A 292 -7.27 -3.95 -19.03
CA ARG A 292 -7.03 -5.40 -19.02
C ARG A 292 -5.82 -5.77 -18.19
N LEU A 293 -5.86 -6.99 -17.66
CA LEU A 293 -4.77 -7.60 -16.91
C LEU A 293 -3.97 -8.54 -17.81
N LEU A 294 -2.67 -8.30 -17.89
CA LEU A 294 -1.71 -9.07 -18.65
C LEU A 294 -0.71 -9.76 -17.73
N ARG A 295 -0.18 -10.90 -18.18
CA ARG A 295 0.95 -11.59 -17.55
C ARG A 295 2.27 -10.99 -18.03
N LEU A 296 3.19 -10.79 -17.12
CA LEU A 296 4.59 -10.49 -17.43
C LEU A 296 5.44 -11.77 -17.39
N PRO A 297 6.51 -11.86 -18.21
CA PRO A 297 6.92 -10.88 -19.23
C PRO A 297 6.23 -11.06 -20.60
N ASP A 298 5.45 -12.12 -20.80
CA ASP A 298 5.01 -12.55 -22.14
C ASP A 298 3.81 -11.76 -22.71
N GLY A 299 3.19 -10.89 -21.91
CA GLY A 299 2.07 -10.06 -22.32
C GLY A 299 0.77 -10.85 -22.52
N ALA A 300 0.69 -12.09 -22.05
CA ALA A 300 -0.49 -12.92 -22.24
C ALA A 300 -1.71 -12.31 -21.52
N LEU A 301 -2.82 -12.13 -22.23
CA LEU A 301 -4.07 -11.66 -21.64
C LEU A 301 -4.57 -12.65 -20.59
N LEU A 302 -4.72 -12.19 -19.35
CA LEU A 302 -5.28 -12.98 -18.25
C LEU A 302 -6.76 -12.68 -18.06
N ILE A 303 -7.11 -11.40 -17.95
CA ILE A 303 -8.48 -10.96 -17.71
C ILE A 303 -8.73 -9.68 -18.50
N ASP A 304 -9.78 -9.70 -19.32
CA ASP A 304 -10.23 -8.56 -20.10
C ASP A 304 -11.25 -7.72 -19.33
N ARG A 305 -11.28 -6.41 -19.59
CA ARG A 305 -12.19 -5.44 -18.96
C ARG A 305 -12.14 -5.47 -17.43
N VAL A 306 -10.95 -5.23 -16.86
CA VAL A 306 -10.75 -5.12 -15.41
C VAL A 306 -10.55 -3.66 -15.06
N ASP A 307 -11.58 -3.03 -14.52
CA ASP A 307 -11.62 -1.58 -14.33
C ASP A 307 -10.88 -1.16 -13.04
N ASN A 308 -10.91 -2.00 -12.00
CA ASN A 308 -10.24 -1.72 -10.73
C ASN A 308 -9.40 -2.91 -10.28
N ILE A 309 -8.20 -2.62 -9.77
CA ILE A 309 -7.23 -3.60 -9.28
C ILE A 309 -6.64 -3.06 -7.99
N CYS A 310 -6.80 -3.78 -6.88
CA CYS A 310 -6.33 -3.33 -5.57
C CYS A 310 -5.59 -4.45 -4.84
N LEU A 311 -4.36 -4.17 -4.40
CA LEU A 311 -3.60 -5.09 -3.55
C LEU A 311 -4.18 -5.09 -2.14
N ARG A 312 -4.37 -6.28 -1.58
CA ARG A 312 -4.87 -6.50 -0.21
C ARG A 312 -3.72 -6.71 0.75
N ASN A 313 -4.00 -6.48 2.04
CA ASN A 313 -3.05 -6.72 3.13
C ASN A 313 -2.64 -8.20 3.27
N ASP A 314 -3.46 -9.14 2.79
CA ASP A 314 -3.13 -10.57 2.79
C ASP A 314 -2.31 -11.03 1.57
N GLY A 315 -1.92 -10.10 0.71
CA GLY A 315 -1.10 -10.33 -0.47
C GLY A 315 -1.88 -10.81 -1.71
N LEU A 316 -3.21 -10.95 -1.61
CA LEU A 316 -4.08 -11.18 -2.77
C LEU A 316 -4.45 -9.84 -3.43
N ILE A 317 -5.08 -9.91 -4.60
CA ILE A 317 -5.45 -8.74 -5.40
C ILE A 317 -6.95 -8.82 -5.69
N ASP A 318 -7.68 -7.79 -5.29
CA ASP A 318 -9.08 -7.61 -5.68
C ASP A 318 -9.14 -7.09 -7.10
N ILE A 319 -10.04 -7.69 -7.88
CA ILE A 319 -10.34 -7.25 -9.24
C ILE A 319 -11.81 -6.90 -9.36
N GLU A 320 -12.10 -5.83 -10.07
CA GLU A 320 -13.46 -5.39 -10.39
C GLU A 320 -13.62 -5.29 -11.90
N ARG A 321 -14.73 -5.81 -12.40
CA ARG A 321 -15.06 -5.82 -13.83
C ARG A 321 -16.48 -5.33 -14.03
N GLN A 322 -16.68 -4.41 -14.97
CA GLN A 322 -18.00 -4.02 -15.43
C GLN A 322 -18.66 -5.16 -16.20
N THR A 323 -19.89 -5.49 -15.82
CA THR A 323 -20.74 -6.36 -16.62
C THR A 323 -21.31 -5.55 -17.79
N GLY A 324 -21.43 -6.15 -18.98
CA GLY A 324 -21.85 -5.43 -20.19
C GLY A 324 -23.30 -4.94 -20.21
N ASP A 325 -24.02 -5.07 -19.10
CA ASP A 325 -25.42 -4.69 -18.94
C ASP A 325 -25.50 -3.40 -18.10
N ALA A 326 -26.10 -2.34 -18.64
CA ALA A 326 -26.10 -1.01 -18.01
C ALA A 326 -26.84 -0.97 -16.65
N ASP A 327 -27.64 -2.00 -16.36
CA ASP A 327 -28.41 -2.16 -15.13
C ASP A 327 -27.71 -3.04 -14.06
N GLU A 328 -26.59 -3.69 -14.41
CA GLU A 328 -25.81 -4.50 -13.49
C GLU A 328 -24.55 -3.73 -13.02
N ARG A 329 -24.33 -3.70 -11.70
CA ARG A 329 -23.09 -3.14 -11.14
C ARG A 329 -21.92 -4.07 -11.44
N ASN A 330 -20.73 -3.50 -11.37
CA ASN A 330 -19.47 -4.22 -11.46
C ASN A 330 -19.44 -5.48 -10.58
N VAL A 331 -18.77 -6.51 -11.08
CA VAL A 331 -18.50 -7.76 -10.38
C VAL A 331 -17.07 -7.79 -9.86
N CYS A 332 -16.93 -8.22 -8.61
CA CYS A 332 -15.68 -8.38 -7.90
C CYS A 332 -15.23 -9.84 -7.91
N GLY A 333 -13.92 -10.02 -8.02
CA GLY A 333 -13.22 -11.29 -7.85
C GLY A 333 -11.89 -11.07 -7.12
N VAL A 334 -11.15 -12.14 -6.90
CA VAL A 334 -9.86 -12.13 -6.22
C VAL A 334 -8.88 -12.99 -7.00
N ILE A 335 -7.68 -12.50 -7.21
CA ILE A 335 -6.58 -13.22 -7.84
C ILE A 335 -5.37 -13.23 -6.90
N ASP A 336 -4.45 -14.17 -7.10
CA ASP A 336 -3.13 -14.10 -6.48
C ASP A 336 -2.15 -13.24 -7.30
N LYS A 337 -0.94 -13.02 -6.77
CA LYS A 337 0.11 -12.22 -7.42
C LYS A 337 0.61 -12.81 -8.75
N THR A 338 0.27 -14.06 -9.07
CA THR A 338 0.59 -14.67 -10.37
C THR A 338 -0.53 -14.49 -11.40
N GLY A 339 -1.66 -13.93 -10.97
CA GLY A 339 -2.87 -13.75 -11.78
C GLY A 339 -3.77 -14.98 -11.79
N LYS A 340 -3.49 -15.98 -10.95
CA LYS A 340 -4.38 -17.12 -10.80
C LYS A 340 -5.64 -16.65 -10.08
N VAL A 341 -6.79 -16.95 -10.68
CA VAL A 341 -8.09 -16.67 -10.09
C VAL A 341 -8.28 -17.51 -8.82
N VAL A 342 -8.41 -16.81 -7.69
CA VAL A 342 -8.79 -17.39 -6.40
C VAL A 342 -10.31 -17.38 -6.28
N VAL A 343 -10.94 -16.23 -6.47
CA VAL A 343 -12.41 -16.08 -6.53
C VAL A 343 -12.77 -15.49 -7.89
N PRO A 344 -13.62 -16.14 -8.69
CA PRO A 344 -13.98 -15.61 -10.00
C PRO A 344 -14.75 -14.28 -9.86
N PRO A 345 -14.58 -13.33 -10.82
CA PRO A 345 -15.30 -12.07 -10.82
C PRO A 345 -16.78 -12.29 -11.16
N ALA A 346 -17.55 -12.69 -10.15
CA ALA A 346 -18.95 -13.10 -10.27
C ALA A 346 -19.81 -12.63 -9.07
N TYR A 347 -19.23 -11.83 -8.17
CA TYR A 347 -19.86 -11.39 -6.93
C TYR A 347 -19.99 -9.88 -6.92
N SER A 348 -20.98 -9.35 -6.22
CA SER A 348 -21.08 -7.89 -6.01
C SER A 348 -20.03 -7.38 -5.02
N SER A 349 -19.50 -8.25 -4.16
CA SER A 349 -18.35 -7.96 -3.31
C SER A 349 -17.73 -9.26 -2.76
N VAL A 350 -16.44 -9.20 -2.43
CA VAL A 350 -15.70 -10.25 -1.73
C VAL A 350 -14.97 -9.62 -0.54
N GLN A 351 -15.28 -10.06 0.69
CA GLN A 351 -14.63 -9.56 1.92
C GLN A 351 -13.27 -10.22 2.16
N ASP A 352 -12.53 -9.77 3.17
CA ASP A 352 -11.21 -10.30 3.55
C ASP A 352 -11.27 -11.77 3.99
N PHE A 353 -10.26 -12.54 3.57
CA PHE A 353 -10.07 -13.90 4.07
C PHE A 353 -9.58 -13.86 5.50
N GLY A 354 -10.30 -14.54 6.40
CA GLY A 354 -9.90 -14.60 7.80
C GLY A 354 -8.53 -15.27 7.99
N THR A 355 -7.68 -14.72 8.86
CA THR A 355 -6.29 -15.17 9.03
C THR A 355 -6.15 -16.65 9.39
N LYS A 356 -7.06 -17.21 10.20
CA LYS A 356 -6.99 -18.61 10.69
C LYS A 356 -7.71 -19.62 9.81
N LYS A 357 -8.97 -19.35 9.44
CA LYS A 357 -9.81 -20.30 8.69
C LYS A 357 -9.83 -20.04 7.19
N LYS A 358 -9.33 -18.87 6.75
CA LYS A 358 -9.25 -18.47 5.35
C LYS A 358 -10.60 -18.56 4.63
N ILE A 359 -11.65 -18.11 5.33
CA ILE A 359 -13.02 -17.98 4.82
C ILE A 359 -13.32 -16.50 4.64
N ALA A 360 -13.98 -16.15 3.55
CA ALA A 360 -14.50 -14.82 3.24
C ALA A 360 -16.02 -14.87 3.00
N ILE A 361 -16.68 -13.74 3.23
CA ILE A 361 -18.08 -13.53 2.84
C ILE A 361 -18.09 -12.97 1.42
N VAL A 362 -18.97 -13.50 0.59
CA VAL A 362 -19.25 -12.99 -0.74
C VAL A 362 -20.70 -12.53 -0.82
N SER A 363 -21.00 -11.57 -1.70
CA SER A 363 -22.38 -11.12 -1.93
C SER A 363 -22.77 -11.18 -3.40
N GLN A 364 -24.04 -11.42 -3.68
CA GLN A 364 -24.62 -11.29 -5.01
C GLN A 364 -25.97 -10.59 -4.93
N ARG A 365 -26.29 -9.80 -5.96
CA ARG A 365 -27.61 -9.21 -6.10
C ARG A 365 -28.55 -10.19 -6.80
N MET A 366 -29.61 -10.61 -6.13
CA MET A 366 -30.62 -11.52 -6.67
C MET A 366 -32.02 -10.92 -6.46
N ALA A 367 -32.76 -10.72 -7.55
CA ALA A 367 -34.10 -10.08 -7.51
C ALA A 367 -34.12 -8.75 -6.74
N GLY A 368 -33.11 -7.90 -6.96
CA GLY A 368 -33.03 -6.55 -6.38
C GLY A 368 -32.42 -6.46 -4.98
N ARG A 369 -32.19 -7.58 -4.28
CA ARG A 369 -31.63 -7.65 -2.92
C ARG A 369 -30.24 -8.30 -2.90
N PHE A 370 -29.40 -7.92 -1.94
CA PHE A 370 -28.10 -8.57 -1.72
C PHE A 370 -28.29 -9.82 -0.86
N LEU A 371 -27.79 -10.95 -1.34
CA LEU A 371 -27.69 -12.20 -0.60
C LEU A 371 -26.22 -12.55 -0.41
N PHE A 372 -25.91 -13.15 0.73
CA PHE A 372 -24.55 -13.43 1.18
C PHE A 372 -24.27 -14.93 1.14
N GLY A 373 -23.03 -15.28 0.85
CA GLY A 373 -22.49 -16.64 0.83
C GLY A 373 -21.10 -16.68 1.43
N LEU A 374 -20.48 -17.86 1.42
CA LEU A 374 -19.14 -18.11 1.97
C LEU A 374 -18.25 -18.78 0.93
N VAL A 375 -17.00 -18.31 0.83
CA VAL A 375 -15.96 -18.88 -0.03
C VAL A 375 -14.68 -19.07 0.79
N ASN A 376 -13.85 -20.07 0.44
CA ASN A 376 -12.52 -20.23 1.03
C ASN A 376 -11.41 -19.65 0.15
N SER A 377 -10.18 -19.57 0.67
CA SER A 377 -9.01 -19.08 -0.05
C SER A 377 -8.54 -19.99 -1.20
N GLN A 378 -9.17 -21.14 -1.38
CA GLN A 378 -8.97 -22.03 -2.54
C GLN A 378 -9.99 -21.74 -3.65
N GLY A 379 -10.94 -20.81 -3.41
CA GLY A 379 -12.00 -20.47 -4.36
C GLY A 379 -13.23 -21.36 -4.28
N GLU A 380 -13.28 -22.29 -3.33
CA GLU A 380 -14.41 -23.19 -3.16
C GLU A 380 -15.56 -22.44 -2.50
N LEU A 381 -16.73 -22.46 -3.15
CA LEU A 381 -17.97 -21.94 -2.59
C LEU A 381 -18.46 -22.88 -1.48
N LEU A 382 -18.24 -22.48 -0.24
CA LEU A 382 -18.64 -23.21 0.96
C LEU A 382 -20.15 -23.11 1.17
N ALA A 383 -20.71 -21.92 0.99
CA ALA A 383 -22.14 -21.67 1.09
C ALA A 383 -22.60 -20.73 -0.03
N PRO A 384 -23.68 -21.05 -0.76
CA PRO A 384 -24.18 -20.18 -1.83
C PRO A 384 -24.72 -18.86 -1.30
N CYS A 385 -24.79 -17.84 -2.18
CA CYS A 385 -25.39 -16.54 -1.88
C CYS A 385 -26.92 -16.66 -1.70
N GLN A 386 -27.35 -17.11 -0.53
CA GLN A 386 -28.77 -17.31 -0.20
C GLN A 386 -29.16 -16.75 1.17
N TYR A 387 -28.19 -16.25 1.94
CA TYR A 387 -28.43 -15.73 3.29
C TYR A 387 -28.72 -14.24 3.23
N GLU A 388 -29.70 -13.77 4.00
CA GLU A 388 -30.01 -12.35 4.14
C GLU A 388 -28.88 -11.60 4.87
N ALA A 389 -28.21 -12.29 5.78
CA ALA A 389 -27.11 -11.73 6.54
C ALA A 389 -26.14 -12.82 6.99
N ILE A 390 -24.85 -12.47 7.06
CA ILE A 390 -23.80 -13.25 7.74
C ILE A 390 -23.08 -12.30 8.70
N ASP A 391 -22.85 -12.73 9.94
CA ASP A 391 -22.23 -11.89 10.98
C ASP A 391 -20.74 -11.66 10.73
N CYS A 392 -20.33 -10.39 10.79
CA CYS A 392 -18.97 -9.93 10.58
C CYS A 392 -18.69 -8.72 11.51
N ALA A 393 -17.44 -8.30 11.61
CA ALA A 393 -17.08 -7.12 12.42
C ALA A 393 -17.34 -5.81 11.67
N THR A 394 -16.97 -5.76 10.39
CA THR A 394 -17.15 -4.63 9.47
C THR A 394 -17.59 -5.16 8.11
N THR A 395 -17.94 -4.26 7.18
CA THR A 395 -18.32 -4.60 5.80
C THR A 395 -17.18 -5.20 4.96
N SER A 396 -15.93 -5.12 5.43
CA SER A 396 -14.73 -5.72 4.83
C SER A 396 -14.19 -6.92 5.61
N SER A 397 -14.67 -7.17 6.83
CA SER A 397 -14.11 -8.21 7.71
C SER A 397 -14.60 -9.62 7.38
N PRO A 398 -13.79 -10.66 7.59
CA PRO A 398 -14.23 -12.05 7.53
C PRO A 398 -15.42 -12.36 8.48
N PRO A 399 -16.10 -13.50 8.30
CA PRO A 399 -17.19 -13.90 9.19
C PRO A 399 -16.70 -14.13 10.62
N LYS A 400 -17.51 -13.72 11.61
CA LYS A 400 -17.22 -13.96 13.03
C LYS A 400 -17.44 -15.41 13.39
N LEU A 401 -16.43 -16.03 14.01
CA LEU A 401 -16.48 -17.41 14.46
C LEU A 401 -16.86 -17.51 15.93
N ARG A 402 -17.80 -18.41 16.23
CA ARG A 402 -18.22 -18.78 17.60
C ARG A 402 -18.28 -20.29 17.70
N ARG A 403 -17.38 -20.89 18.48
CA ARG A 403 -17.20 -22.35 18.57
C ARG A 403 -17.06 -23.04 17.19
N ASN A 404 -16.30 -22.42 16.28
CA ASN A 404 -16.14 -22.84 14.86
C ASN A 404 -17.44 -22.82 14.03
N LEU A 405 -18.44 -22.06 14.46
CA LEU A 405 -19.66 -21.81 13.70
C LEU A 405 -19.78 -20.33 13.34
N ILE A 406 -20.52 -20.04 12.29
CA ILE A 406 -20.76 -18.70 11.74
C ILE A 406 -22.25 -18.39 11.87
N PHE A 407 -22.61 -17.27 12.48
CA PHE A 407 -24.01 -16.87 12.57
C PHE A 407 -24.50 -16.27 11.25
N ALA A 408 -25.67 -16.69 10.79
CA ALA A 408 -26.32 -16.20 9.60
C ALA A 408 -27.84 -16.08 9.79
N ILE A 409 -28.48 -15.31 8.92
CA ILE A 409 -29.94 -15.24 8.78
C ILE A 409 -30.27 -15.76 7.39
N ASP A 410 -31.13 -16.78 7.30
CA ASP A 410 -31.54 -17.33 6.00
C ASP A 410 -32.51 -16.38 5.25
N ALA A 411 -32.91 -16.77 4.05
CA ALA A 411 -33.80 -15.99 3.22
C ALA A 411 -35.23 -15.82 3.79
N GLN A 412 -35.58 -16.55 4.86
CA GLN A 412 -36.86 -16.45 5.56
C GLN A 412 -36.77 -15.58 6.83
N GLY A 413 -35.59 -15.03 7.15
CA GLY A 413 -35.37 -14.25 8.36
C GLY A 413 -35.11 -15.11 9.60
N LEU A 414 -34.80 -16.41 9.45
CA LEU A 414 -34.57 -17.33 10.55
C LEU A 414 -33.09 -17.42 10.94
N ALA A 415 -32.84 -17.52 12.24
CA ALA A 415 -31.50 -17.62 12.81
C ALA A 415 -30.85 -18.97 12.49
N CYS A 416 -29.65 -18.91 11.93
CA CYS A 416 -28.86 -20.07 11.50
C CYS A 416 -27.47 -20.05 12.13
N MET A 417 -26.92 -21.23 12.38
CA MET A 417 -25.48 -21.42 12.57
C MET A 417 -24.94 -22.25 11.42
N LEU A 418 -23.88 -21.76 10.77
CA LEU A 418 -23.20 -22.43 9.68
C LEU A 418 -21.89 -23.04 10.17
N THR A 419 -21.60 -24.26 9.74
CA THR A 419 -20.29 -24.89 9.91
C THR A 419 -19.26 -24.24 8.96
N LEU A 420 -17.97 -24.53 9.17
CA LEU A 420 -16.90 -23.98 8.33
C LEU A 420 -16.95 -24.46 6.88
N ASP A 421 -17.63 -25.57 6.59
CA ASP A 421 -17.95 -26.05 5.25
C ASP A 421 -19.30 -25.50 4.72
N GLY A 422 -19.86 -24.48 5.39
CA GLY A 422 -21.03 -23.73 4.93
C GLY A 422 -22.39 -24.42 5.11
N ARG A 423 -22.44 -25.57 5.80
CA ARG A 423 -23.68 -26.30 6.07
C ARG A 423 -24.38 -25.75 7.30
N GLN A 424 -25.71 -25.76 7.30
CA GLN A 424 -26.48 -25.43 8.50
C GLN A 424 -26.26 -26.50 9.58
N ALA A 425 -25.91 -26.07 10.79
CA ALA A 425 -25.70 -26.95 11.94
C ALA A 425 -27.01 -27.57 12.45
N PHE A 426 -28.14 -26.91 12.20
CA PHE A 426 -29.50 -27.36 12.51
C PHE A 426 -30.47 -26.72 11.51
N ALA A 427 -31.69 -27.27 11.41
CA ALA A 427 -32.75 -26.69 10.60
C ALA A 427 -33.27 -25.38 11.24
N PRO A 428 -33.18 -24.22 10.57
CA PRO A 428 -33.63 -22.95 11.12
C PRO A 428 -35.14 -22.98 11.40
N ALA A 429 -35.52 -22.62 12.62
CA ALA A 429 -36.92 -22.66 13.07
C ALA A 429 -37.40 -21.33 13.66
N TYR A 430 -36.49 -20.50 14.15
CA TYR A 430 -36.83 -19.31 14.94
C TYR A 430 -36.11 -18.07 14.40
N PRO A 431 -36.79 -16.92 14.30
CA PRO A 431 -36.13 -15.66 13.95
C PRO A 431 -35.31 -15.12 15.15
N PRO A 432 -34.29 -14.28 14.90
CA PRO A 432 -33.52 -13.66 15.97
C PRO A 432 -34.38 -12.70 16.80
N ALA A 433 -34.17 -12.67 18.12
CA ALA A 433 -34.91 -11.79 19.03
C ALA A 433 -34.54 -10.31 18.87
N HIS A 434 -33.42 -10.01 18.23
CA HIS A 434 -32.90 -8.65 18.04
C HIS A 434 -32.24 -8.48 16.67
N HIS A 435 -32.33 -7.27 16.10
CA HIS A 435 -31.70 -6.95 14.80
C HIS A 435 -30.18 -6.72 14.92
N LEU A 436 -29.73 -6.15 16.03
CA LEU A 436 -28.29 -6.08 16.36
C LEU A 436 -27.71 -7.48 16.57
N ARG A 437 -26.81 -7.89 15.68
CA ARG A 437 -26.18 -9.21 15.71
C ARG A 437 -25.36 -9.44 16.98
N GLY A 438 -24.68 -8.41 17.49
CA GLY A 438 -23.96 -8.48 18.76
C GLY A 438 -24.84 -8.74 19.99
N VAL A 439 -26.16 -8.51 19.86
CA VAL A 439 -27.15 -8.90 20.88
C VAL A 439 -27.69 -10.29 20.55
N ALA A 440 -28.12 -10.51 19.31
CA ALA A 440 -28.80 -11.75 18.90
C ALA A 440 -27.94 -13.01 19.06
N VAL A 441 -26.61 -12.91 18.92
CA VAL A 441 -25.70 -14.03 19.07
C VAL A 441 -24.63 -13.76 20.14
N GLN A 442 -24.64 -14.58 21.18
CA GLN A 442 -23.67 -14.58 22.27
C GLN A 442 -22.58 -15.64 22.03
N SER A 443 -21.61 -15.75 22.94
CA SER A 443 -20.45 -16.64 22.76
C SER A 443 -20.81 -18.13 22.66
N ASP A 444 -21.96 -18.52 23.23
CA ASP A 444 -22.37 -19.91 23.42
C ASP A 444 -23.86 -20.19 23.15
N PHE A 445 -24.66 -19.17 22.88
CA PHE A 445 -26.08 -19.29 22.57
C PHE A 445 -26.59 -18.14 21.68
N LEU A 446 -27.83 -18.28 21.20
CA LEU A 446 -28.59 -17.31 20.41
C LEU A 446 -29.80 -16.83 21.18
N TYR A 447 -30.18 -15.56 21.04
CA TYR A 447 -31.51 -15.09 21.43
C TYR A 447 -32.45 -15.17 20.23
N VAL A 448 -33.51 -15.96 20.37
CA VAL A 448 -34.50 -16.22 19.31
C VAL A 448 -35.91 -15.97 19.80
N VAL A 449 -36.86 -15.85 18.87
CA VAL A 449 -38.28 -15.67 19.21
C VAL A 449 -39.02 -16.99 19.02
N ASN A 450 -39.76 -17.40 20.04
CA ASN A 450 -40.74 -18.48 19.96
C ASN A 450 -42.02 -18.08 20.69
N ASP A 451 -43.17 -18.18 20.03
CA ASP A 451 -44.49 -17.81 20.56
C ASP A 451 -44.56 -16.40 21.18
N GLY A 452 -43.90 -15.41 20.56
CA GLY A 452 -43.88 -14.01 21.01
C GLY A 452 -43.00 -13.74 22.24
N MET A 453 -42.30 -14.75 22.74
CA MET A 453 -41.34 -14.66 23.84
C MET A 453 -39.90 -14.72 23.30
N ALA A 454 -38.98 -14.04 23.99
CA ALA A 454 -37.55 -14.18 23.77
C ALA A 454 -37.02 -15.42 24.51
N TRP A 455 -36.23 -16.24 23.82
CA TRP A 455 -35.61 -17.45 24.36
C TRP A 455 -34.12 -17.46 24.10
N SER A 456 -33.34 -18.07 24.99
CA SER A 456 -31.99 -18.52 24.66
C SER A 456 -32.06 -19.88 23.97
N MET A 457 -31.24 -20.08 22.95
CA MET A 457 -31.14 -21.31 22.17
C MET A 457 -29.67 -21.66 21.99
N ASP A 458 -29.29 -22.91 22.23
CA ASP A 458 -27.92 -23.34 21.94
C ASP A 458 -27.66 -23.45 20.42
N PHE A 459 -26.41 -23.73 20.06
CA PHE A 459 -26.03 -23.90 18.65
C PHE A 459 -26.44 -25.25 18.04
N THR A 460 -27.21 -26.09 18.75
CA THR A 460 -27.85 -27.30 18.21
C THR A 460 -29.31 -27.06 17.83
N GLY A 461 -29.85 -25.87 18.12
CA GLY A 461 -31.25 -25.53 17.90
C GLY A 461 -32.16 -25.86 19.08
N GLN A 462 -31.60 -26.26 20.23
CA GLN A 462 -32.38 -26.55 21.43
C GLN A 462 -32.64 -25.26 22.23
N LEU A 463 -33.91 -24.97 22.48
CA LEU A 463 -34.32 -23.89 23.39
C LEU A 463 -33.90 -24.24 24.83
N LEU A 464 -33.28 -23.28 25.52
CA LEU A 464 -32.73 -23.45 26.86
C LEU A 464 -33.61 -22.75 27.90
N GLU A 465 -33.66 -21.42 27.88
CA GLU A 465 -34.36 -20.60 28.88
C GLU A 465 -35.30 -19.60 28.19
N GLN A 466 -36.52 -19.50 28.71
CA GLN A 466 -37.47 -18.46 28.32
C GLN A 466 -37.22 -17.21 29.16
N PHE A 467 -37.16 -16.06 28.51
CA PHE A 467 -37.11 -14.76 29.16
C PHE A 467 -38.52 -14.15 29.19
N ASP A 468 -38.65 -12.93 28.69
CA ASP A 468 -39.90 -12.17 28.66
C ASP A 468 -40.44 -12.07 27.22
N THR A 469 -41.52 -11.35 27.04
CA THR A 469 -42.00 -10.87 25.73
C THR A 469 -40.86 -10.18 24.98
N VAL A 470 -40.84 -10.33 23.66
CA VAL A 470 -39.78 -9.77 22.81
C VAL A 470 -39.63 -8.25 23.02
N ASP A 471 -40.73 -7.54 23.25
CA ASP A 471 -40.70 -6.09 23.47
C ASP A 471 -40.05 -5.72 24.81
N ASN A 472 -40.40 -6.42 25.91
CA ASN A 472 -39.75 -6.22 27.20
C ASN A 472 -38.26 -6.60 27.14
N PHE A 473 -37.92 -7.69 26.46
CA PHE A 473 -36.53 -8.10 26.27
C PHE A 473 -35.73 -7.04 25.51
N LYS A 474 -36.25 -6.52 24.40
CA LYS A 474 -35.61 -5.43 23.64
C LYS A 474 -35.44 -4.18 24.50
N ALA A 475 -36.47 -3.80 25.26
CA ALA A 475 -36.41 -2.66 26.17
C ALA A 475 -35.33 -2.84 27.26
N ALA A 476 -35.24 -4.03 27.86
CA ALA A 476 -34.25 -4.37 28.87
C ALA A 476 -32.82 -4.34 28.31
N ILE A 477 -32.58 -4.95 27.15
CA ILE A 477 -31.27 -4.90 26.48
C ILE A 477 -30.91 -3.47 26.10
N THR A 478 -31.86 -2.68 25.57
CA THR A 478 -31.61 -1.26 25.24
C THR A 478 -31.23 -0.46 26.48
N ALA A 479 -31.90 -0.70 27.62
CA ALA A 479 -31.57 -0.07 28.89
C ALA A 479 -30.16 -0.48 29.38
N GLN A 480 -29.82 -1.77 29.30
CA GLN A 480 -28.52 -2.29 29.72
C GLN A 480 -27.38 -1.80 28.81
N LEU A 481 -27.58 -1.78 27.48
CA LEU A 481 -26.61 -1.21 26.54
C LEU A 481 -26.41 0.27 26.82
N SER A 482 -27.49 1.00 27.07
CA SER A 482 -27.42 2.40 27.45
C SER A 482 -26.64 2.60 28.75
N GLU A 483 -26.86 1.79 29.78
CA GLU A 483 -26.09 1.83 31.03
C GLU A 483 -24.61 1.51 30.81
N SER A 484 -24.30 0.46 30.04
CA SER A 484 -22.92 0.03 29.75
C SER A 484 -22.12 1.05 28.92
N LEU A 485 -22.80 1.81 28.07
CA LEU A 485 -22.23 2.89 27.26
C LEU A 485 -22.19 4.23 28.03
N GLY A 486 -22.58 4.26 29.31
CA GLY A 486 -22.68 5.51 30.09
C GLY A 486 -23.85 6.41 29.66
N LEU A 487 -24.68 5.96 28.71
CA LEU A 487 -25.90 6.60 28.22
C LEU A 487 -27.08 6.48 29.20
N THR A 488 -26.87 6.04 30.45
CA THR A 488 -27.78 6.42 31.54
C THR A 488 -27.81 7.94 31.58
N LYS A 489 -28.79 8.51 30.86
CA LYS A 489 -29.13 9.91 30.92
C LYS A 489 -29.33 10.23 32.40
N LYS A 490 -28.33 10.88 33.03
CA LYS A 490 -28.68 12.08 33.80
C LYS A 490 -29.56 12.84 32.85
N LYS A 491 -30.86 12.97 33.17
CA LYS A 491 -31.81 13.76 32.40
C LYS A 491 -31.07 15.03 31.98
N ALA A 492 -30.63 15.09 30.72
CA ALA A 492 -30.11 16.32 30.18
C ALA A 492 -31.26 17.28 30.37
N ALA A 493 -31.01 18.39 31.08
CA ALA A 493 -31.97 19.46 31.10
C ALA A 493 -32.40 19.71 29.66
N PRO A 494 -33.70 19.94 29.37
CA PRO A 494 -34.15 20.18 28.01
C PRO A 494 -33.24 21.23 27.39
N ARG A 495 -32.42 20.84 26.41
CA ARG A 495 -31.53 21.76 25.71
C ARG A 495 -32.45 22.78 25.06
N ARG A 496 -32.26 24.04 25.40
CA ARG A 496 -33.01 25.12 24.78
C ARG A 496 -32.39 25.35 23.40
N SER A 497 -33.24 25.54 22.41
CA SER A 497 -32.86 26.00 21.09
C SER A 497 -33.48 27.38 20.84
N PHE A 498 -32.83 28.16 19.99
CA PHE A 498 -33.30 29.48 19.60
C PHE A 498 -33.16 29.68 18.09
N THR A 499 -34.21 30.21 17.47
CA THR A 499 -34.16 30.64 16.06
C THR A 499 -33.27 31.88 15.90
N PRO A 500 -32.72 32.16 14.71
CA PRO A 500 -31.96 33.39 14.44
C PRO A 500 -32.62 34.68 14.95
N ALA A 501 -33.93 34.86 14.69
CA ALA A 501 -34.69 36.02 15.13
C ALA A 501 -34.75 36.17 16.67
N GLN A 502 -34.81 35.05 17.39
CA GLN A 502 -34.81 35.05 18.86
C GLN A 502 -33.43 35.40 19.42
N ILE A 503 -32.36 34.96 18.75
CA ILE A 503 -30.98 35.30 19.14
C ILE A 503 -30.72 36.77 18.90
N LEU A 504 -31.02 37.30 17.71
CA LEU A 504 -30.83 38.71 17.36
C LEU A 504 -31.59 39.65 18.30
N ALA A 505 -32.77 39.25 18.77
CA ALA A 505 -33.60 40.05 19.67
C ALA A 505 -33.22 39.95 21.15
N LYS A 506 -32.64 38.83 21.60
CA LYS A 506 -32.49 38.52 23.04
C LYS A 506 -31.06 38.26 23.50
N ALA A 507 -30.09 38.10 22.61
CA ALA A 507 -28.69 37.95 22.99
C ALA A 507 -28.14 39.28 23.53
N ASP A 508 -27.44 39.20 24.67
CA ASP A 508 -26.77 40.37 25.24
C ASP A 508 -25.52 40.71 24.42
N ARG A 509 -25.60 41.81 23.65
CA ARG A 509 -24.50 42.25 22.79
C ARG A 509 -23.26 42.63 23.59
N ALA A 510 -23.41 43.25 24.77
CA ALA A 510 -22.28 43.62 25.60
C ALA A 510 -21.54 42.38 26.11
N GLN A 511 -22.29 41.31 26.39
CA GLN A 511 -21.73 40.01 26.75
C GLN A 511 -20.99 39.35 25.57
N LEU A 512 -21.54 39.39 24.36
CA LEU A 512 -20.88 38.88 23.15
C LEU A 512 -19.58 39.62 22.85
N HIS A 513 -19.59 40.95 22.90
CA HIS A 513 -18.37 41.77 22.71
C HIS A 513 -17.33 41.53 23.80
N ALA A 514 -17.74 41.44 25.07
CA ALA A 514 -16.79 41.15 26.17
C ALA A 514 -16.13 39.77 25.98
N MET A 515 -16.89 38.77 25.55
CA MET A 515 -16.36 37.44 25.32
C MET A 515 -15.44 37.39 24.09
N ALA A 516 -15.85 38.00 22.98
CA ALA A 516 -15.04 38.10 21.76
C ALA A 516 -13.72 38.81 22.03
N ALA A 517 -13.73 39.90 22.80
CA ALA A 517 -12.52 40.63 23.17
C ALA A 517 -11.55 39.76 23.99
N LEU A 518 -12.05 38.92 24.89
CA LEU A 518 -11.21 38.05 25.71
C LEU A 518 -10.59 36.90 24.89
N LEU A 519 -11.33 36.35 23.92
CA LEU A 519 -10.85 35.30 23.00
C LEU A 519 -9.87 35.83 21.95
N LEU A 520 -10.09 37.05 21.47
CA LEU A 520 -9.21 37.72 20.51
C LEU A 520 -8.09 38.48 21.22
N LEU A 521 -7.68 37.98 22.39
CA LEU A 521 -6.55 38.44 23.17
C LEU A 521 -6.56 39.97 23.37
N GLY A 522 -7.71 40.55 23.70
CA GLY A 522 -7.89 41.98 24.02
C GLY A 522 -7.98 42.93 22.83
N ASP A 523 -8.05 42.44 21.59
CA ASP A 523 -8.27 43.28 20.40
C ASP A 523 -9.74 43.69 20.29
N ALA A 524 -10.05 44.91 20.76
CA ALA A 524 -11.42 45.43 20.83
C ALA A 524 -12.02 45.70 19.44
N ASP A 525 -11.22 46.13 18.48
CA ASP A 525 -11.69 46.46 17.13
C ASP A 525 -12.00 45.18 16.35
N LEU A 526 -11.13 44.17 16.46
CA LEU A 526 -11.35 42.85 15.86
C LEU A 526 -12.54 42.14 16.51
N ALA A 527 -12.69 42.24 17.83
CA ALA A 527 -13.82 41.68 18.56
C ALA A 527 -15.15 42.32 18.18
N ALA A 528 -15.19 43.65 18.00
CA ALA A 528 -16.38 44.35 17.52
C ALA A 528 -16.78 43.84 16.14
N ARG A 529 -15.82 43.79 15.20
CA ARG A 529 -16.06 43.29 13.84
C ARG A 529 -16.51 41.84 13.78
N CYS A 530 -15.93 40.96 14.59
CA CYS A 530 -16.33 39.55 14.62
C CYS A 530 -17.78 39.39 15.12
N VAL A 531 -18.18 40.14 16.15
CA VAL A 531 -19.56 40.14 16.64
C VAL A 531 -20.51 40.66 15.56
N ASP A 532 -20.16 41.76 14.90
CA ASP A 532 -21.01 42.35 13.85
C ASP A 532 -21.23 41.37 12.69
N ILE A 533 -20.15 40.75 12.18
CA ILE A 533 -20.23 39.74 11.11
C ILE A 533 -21.09 38.55 11.54
N THR A 534 -20.90 38.04 12.76
CA THR A 534 -21.68 36.91 13.29
C THR A 534 -23.18 37.24 13.32
N LEU A 535 -23.53 38.47 13.72
CA LEU A 535 -24.93 38.89 13.79
C LEU A 535 -25.52 39.20 12.40
N GLU A 536 -24.70 39.66 11.45
CA GLU A 536 -25.10 39.83 10.04
C GLU A 536 -25.36 38.48 9.36
N GLU A 537 -24.44 37.51 9.50
CA GLU A 537 -24.60 36.14 9.01
C GLU A 537 -25.86 35.49 9.59
N LEU A 538 -26.07 35.64 10.90
CA LEU A 538 -27.26 35.13 11.55
C LEU A 538 -28.56 35.81 11.07
N ALA A 539 -28.51 37.05 10.58
CA ALA A 539 -29.68 37.73 10.05
C ALA A 539 -30.05 37.28 8.62
N GLU A 540 -29.10 36.72 7.88
CA GLU A 540 -29.29 36.18 6.53
C GLU A 540 -29.61 34.68 6.50
N ASP A 541 -29.48 34.02 7.65
CA ASP A 541 -29.67 32.58 7.81
C ASP A 541 -31.15 32.15 7.80
N ASP A 542 -31.41 30.84 7.62
CA ASP A 542 -32.77 30.29 7.53
C ASP A 542 -33.55 30.60 8.83
N PRO A 543 -34.69 31.32 8.78
CA PRO A 543 -35.46 31.67 9.95
C PRO A 543 -36.04 30.47 10.72
N GLU A 544 -36.10 29.28 10.10
CA GLU A 544 -36.53 28.03 10.73
C GLU A 544 -35.37 27.24 11.38
N GLU A 545 -34.11 27.65 11.17
CA GLU A 545 -32.94 27.00 11.77
C GLU A 545 -32.94 27.14 13.31
N GLU A 546 -32.49 26.11 14.02
CA GLU A 546 -32.50 26.08 15.48
C GLU A 546 -31.08 25.92 16.06
N TYR A 547 -30.64 26.93 16.81
CA TYR A 547 -29.32 26.95 17.44
C TYR A 547 -29.40 26.54 18.91
N GLU A 548 -28.63 25.52 19.29
CA GLU A 548 -28.58 25.01 20.66
C GLU A 548 -27.82 25.96 21.62
N GLY A 549 -28.40 26.23 22.78
CA GLY A 549 -27.73 26.94 23.87
C GLY A 549 -28.62 27.13 25.09
N ASP A 550 -28.06 27.17 26.30
CA ASP A 550 -28.87 27.40 27.52
C ASP A 550 -29.47 28.82 27.58
N THR A 551 -28.89 29.76 26.83
CA THR A 551 -29.34 31.15 26.61
C THR A 551 -29.15 31.56 25.15
N PRO A 552 -29.86 32.61 24.66
CA PRO A 552 -29.64 33.12 23.30
C PRO A 552 -28.20 33.59 23.06
N ALA A 553 -27.54 34.13 24.08
CA ALA A 553 -26.12 34.52 24.01
C ALA A 553 -25.21 33.29 23.89
N ALA A 554 -25.49 32.18 24.60
CA ALA A 554 -24.74 30.93 24.43
C ALA A 554 -24.91 30.30 23.05
N ALA A 555 -26.12 30.33 22.50
CA ALA A 555 -26.39 29.83 21.15
C ALA A 555 -25.64 30.66 20.09
N CYS A 556 -25.70 31.99 20.19
CA CYS A 556 -24.93 32.91 19.32
C CYS A 556 -23.42 32.74 19.46
N PHE A 557 -22.95 32.29 20.62
CA PHE A 557 -21.53 32.23 20.91
C PHE A 557 -20.81 31.10 20.15
N PHE A 558 -21.47 29.99 19.86
CA PHE A 558 -20.87 28.93 19.01
C PHE A 558 -20.69 29.37 17.56
N LEU A 559 -21.57 30.23 17.06
CA LEU A 559 -21.40 30.89 15.76
C LEU A 559 -20.22 31.86 15.79
N LEU A 560 -20.19 32.73 16.81
CA LEU A 560 -19.09 33.68 17.02
C LEU A 560 -17.72 32.97 17.13
N TRP A 561 -17.71 31.81 17.78
CA TRP A 561 -16.55 30.94 17.88
C TRP A 561 -16.09 30.45 16.50
N SER A 562 -17.02 29.97 15.66
CA SER A 562 -16.71 29.54 14.29
C SER A 562 -16.08 30.68 13.47
N THR A 563 -16.66 31.87 13.52
CA THR A 563 -16.17 33.06 12.80
C THR A 563 -14.78 33.47 13.31
N ALA A 564 -14.54 33.46 14.62
CA ALA A 564 -13.24 33.80 15.23
C ALA A 564 -12.15 32.73 15.00
N ALA A 565 -12.53 31.44 15.02
CA ALA A 565 -11.64 30.31 14.78
C ALA A 565 -11.21 30.22 13.31
N HIS A 566 -12.18 30.22 12.39
CA HIS A 566 -11.94 29.98 10.96
C HIS A 566 -11.28 31.19 10.25
N THR A 567 -11.63 32.41 10.65
CA THR A 567 -11.20 33.62 9.91
C THR A 567 -9.91 34.23 10.46
N GLN A 568 -9.61 34.03 11.75
CA GLN A 568 -8.51 34.72 12.43
C GLN A 568 -7.54 33.78 13.18
N GLY A 569 -7.80 32.47 13.22
CA GLY A 569 -6.88 31.48 13.79
C GLY A 569 -6.72 31.55 15.32
N HIS A 570 -7.70 32.09 16.04
CA HIS A 570 -7.64 32.24 17.51
C HIS A 570 -8.28 31.08 18.29
N GLY A 571 -8.73 30.04 17.59
CA GLY A 571 -9.35 28.86 18.18
C GLY A 571 -9.56 27.72 17.19
N THR A 572 -9.95 26.54 17.66
CA THR A 572 -10.30 25.39 16.82
C THR A 572 -11.31 24.47 17.50
N THR A 573 -11.87 23.52 16.74
CA THR A 573 -12.75 22.46 17.23
C THR A 573 -12.15 21.09 16.92
N LEU A 574 -12.03 20.22 17.93
CA LEU A 574 -11.51 18.85 17.77
C LEU A 574 -12.53 17.82 18.28
N ASP A 575 -12.68 16.72 17.54
CA ASP A 575 -13.41 15.53 18.02
C ASP A 575 -12.62 14.83 19.12
N TRP A 576 -13.30 14.19 20.08
CA TRP A 576 -12.66 13.48 21.19
C TRP A 576 -11.70 12.36 20.75
N LYS A 577 -11.87 11.81 19.54
CA LYS A 577 -10.99 10.80 18.95
C LYS A 577 -9.81 11.37 18.17
N ALA A 578 -9.81 12.67 17.87
CA ALA A 578 -8.78 13.33 17.05
C ALA A 578 -7.50 13.63 17.83
N VAL A 579 -6.98 12.66 18.58
CA VAL A 579 -5.76 12.79 19.40
C VAL A 579 -4.53 13.04 18.51
N ASP A 580 -4.55 12.55 17.28
CA ASP A 580 -3.54 12.76 16.24
C ASP A 580 -3.46 14.21 15.73
N GLU A 581 -4.46 15.04 16.00
CA GLU A 581 -4.44 16.47 15.67
C GLU A 581 -3.76 17.34 16.74
N VAL A 582 -3.53 16.80 17.95
CA VAL A 582 -2.86 17.53 19.05
C VAL A 582 -1.44 17.99 18.67
N PRO A 583 -0.54 17.16 18.10
CA PRO A 583 0.78 17.62 17.65
C PRO A 583 0.73 18.68 16.55
N ARG A 584 -0.42 18.85 15.88
CA ARG A 584 -0.64 19.80 14.79
C ARG A 584 -1.40 21.05 15.23
N ILE A 585 -1.65 21.24 16.53
CA ILE A 585 -2.49 22.32 17.05
C ILE A 585 -2.06 23.73 16.57
N GLY A 586 -0.76 23.96 16.34
CA GLY A 586 -0.25 25.23 15.82
C GLY A 586 -0.65 25.53 14.37
N ARG A 587 -1.15 24.54 13.61
CA ARG A 587 -1.78 24.74 12.29
C ARG A 587 -3.24 25.19 12.41
N HIS A 588 -3.89 24.85 13.52
CA HIS A 588 -5.30 25.12 13.78
C HIS A 588 -5.51 26.43 14.55
N ILE A 589 -4.61 26.72 15.50
CA ILE A 589 -4.57 27.97 16.24
C ILE A 589 -3.31 28.73 15.81
N GLY A 590 -3.49 29.75 14.97
CA GLY A 590 -2.44 30.54 14.31
C GLY A 590 -1.65 31.49 15.22
N LEU A 591 -1.50 31.16 16.51
CA LEU A 591 -0.72 31.95 17.46
C LEU A 591 0.79 31.64 17.34
N PRO A 592 1.67 32.65 17.32
CA PRO A 592 3.12 32.45 17.29
C PRO A 592 3.63 31.52 18.40
N ALA A 593 3.00 31.56 19.59
CA ALA A 593 3.36 30.76 20.76
C ALA A 593 3.08 29.24 20.61
N LEU A 594 2.42 28.81 19.54
CA LEU A 594 2.14 27.39 19.25
C LEU A 594 2.91 26.87 18.03
N ARG A 595 3.70 27.70 17.34
CA ARG A 595 4.40 27.32 16.10
C ARG A 595 5.48 26.26 16.32
N ASP A 596 6.08 26.24 17.51
CA ASP A 596 7.13 25.33 17.93
C ASP A 596 6.62 24.25 18.91
N PHE A 597 5.31 24.18 19.11
CA PHE A 597 4.72 23.11 19.93
C PHE A 597 4.96 21.76 19.27
N ALA A 598 5.54 20.83 20.02
CA ALA A 598 5.73 19.45 19.61
C ALA A 598 5.32 18.52 20.76
N TRP A 599 4.56 17.49 20.42
CA TRP A 599 4.15 16.45 21.35
C TRP A 599 4.49 15.09 20.74
N ALA A 600 5.42 14.37 21.36
CA ALA A 600 5.84 13.06 20.90
C ALA A 600 4.79 12.02 21.31
N GLN A 601 4.02 11.52 20.33
CA GLN A 601 3.07 10.42 20.54
C GLN A 601 3.78 9.22 21.17
N ARG A 602 3.23 8.67 22.25
CA ARG A 602 3.75 7.47 22.93
C ARG A 602 2.90 6.25 22.59
N GLY A 603 2.66 5.97 21.31
CA GLY A 603 1.97 4.74 20.87
C GLY A 603 0.55 4.56 21.45
N ASP A 604 0.00 3.35 21.34
CA ASP A 604 -1.38 3.04 21.73
C ASP A 604 -1.64 3.29 23.22
N GLY A 605 -2.30 4.42 23.55
CA GLY A 605 -2.70 4.77 24.92
C GLY A 605 -2.85 6.27 25.22
N ASP A 606 -2.42 7.17 24.33
CA ASP A 606 -2.46 8.62 24.58
C ASP A 606 -3.91 9.15 24.66
N ALA A 607 -4.25 9.82 25.75
CA ALA A 607 -5.58 10.41 25.96
C ALA A 607 -5.61 11.90 25.56
N MET A 608 -6.71 12.37 24.97
CA MET A 608 -6.93 13.78 24.61
C MET A 608 -6.62 14.73 25.78
N ALA A 609 -6.98 14.36 27.01
CA ALA A 609 -6.69 15.14 28.21
C ALA A 609 -5.18 15.38 28.45
N GLU A 610 -4.33 14.41 28.13
CA GLU A 610 -2.87 14.54 28.24
C GLU A 610 -2.31 15.49 27.18
N GLY A 611 -2.86 15.42 25.97
CA GLY A 611 -2.56 16.35 24.88
C GLY A 611 -2.91 17.80 25.22
N LEU A 612 -4.11 18.05 25.75
CA LEU A 612 -4.54 19.39 26.17
C LEU A 612 -3.69 19.94 27.32
N ALA A 613 -3.30 19.10 28.27
CA ALA A 613 -2.40 19.48 29.37
C ALA A 613 -1.00 19.85 28.83
N ALA A 614 -0.48 19.14 27.83
CA ALA A 614 0.79 19.46 27.18
C ALA A 614 0.73 20.82 26.46
N ILE A 615 -0.35 21.10 25.73
CA ILE A 615 -0.57 22.40 25.08
C ILE A 615 -0.63 23.52 26.11
N ALA A 616 -1.37 23.34 27.20
CA ALA A 616 -1.48 24.32 28.28
C ALA A 616 -0.12 24.62 28.95
N ALA A 617 0.69 23.58 29.17
CA ALA A 617 2.04 23.72 29.71
C ALA A 617 2.96 24.52 28.77
N HIS A 618 2.84 24.31 27.45
CA HIS A 618 3.60 25.06 26.44
C HIS A 618 3.19 26.53 26.33
N LEU A 619 1.91 26.84 26.54
CA LEU A 619 1.39 28.22 26.51
C LEU A 619 1.74 29.03 27.77
N ALA A 620 1.95 28.38 28.91
CA ALA A 620 2.15 29.04 30.20
C ALA A 620 3.31 30.06 30.24
N PRO A 621 4.51 29.78 29.67
CA PRO A 621 5.61 30.75 29.60
C PRO A 621 5.26 32.03 28.84
N HIS A 622 4.33 31.95 27.89
CA HIS A 622 3.87 33.08 27.08
C HIS A 622 2.77 33.91 27.76
N GLN A 623 2.45 33.65 29.04
CA GLN A 623 1.34 34.27 29.77
C GLN A 623 -0.03 34.01 29.10
N LEU A 624 -0.18 32.83 28.49
CA LEU A 624 -1.39 32.37 27.83
C LEU A 624 -1.96 31.13 28.55
N ARG A 625 -3.26 30.93 28.43
CA ARG A 625 -4.00 29.78 28.98
C ARG A 625 -4.88 29.17 27.91
N LEU A 626 -4.89 27.84 27.85
CA LEU A 626 -5.79 27.09 26.99
C LEU A 626 -7.16 27.01 27.68
N VAL A 627 -8.22 27.24 26.93
CA VAL A 627 -9.59 27.14 27.41
C VAL A 627 -10.39 26.21 26.50
N ASN A 628 -11.18 25.31 27.09
CA ASN A 628 -12.24 24.61 26.39
C ASN A 628 -13.57 25.24 26.78
N LEU A 629 -14.31 25.75 25.79
CA LEU A 629 -15.52 26.52 26.00
C LEU A 629 -16.74 25.67 26.38
N HIS A 630 -16.73 24.39 26.05
CA HIS A 630 -17.83 23.47 26.37
C HIS A 630 -17.30 22.11 26.81
N GLY A 631 -17.63 21.69 28.03
CA GLY A 631 -17.30 20.37 28.57
C GLY A 631 -18.31 19.29 28.16
N GLY A 632 -18.59 19.15 26.86
CA GLY A 632 -19.39 18.04 26.31
C GLY A 632 -18.51 16.82 25.98
N GLU A 633 -19.10 15.63 25.92
CA GLU A 633 -18.35 14.35 25.86
C GLU A 633 -17.70 14.06 24.50
N ASP A 634 -18.10 14.73 23.40
CA ASP A 634 -17.67 14.37 22.05
C ASP A 634 -16.83 15.43 21.29
N THR A 635 -16.85 16.71 21.69
CA THR A 635 -16.16 17.79 20.94
C THR A 635 -15.56 18.84 21.86
N TYR A 636 -14.30 19.21 21.59
CA TYR A 636 -13.54 20.24 22.30
C TYR A 636 -13.52 21.54 21.51
N TYR A 637 -13.96 22.64 22.13
CA TYR A 637 -13.94 23.99 21.56
C TYR A 637 -12.78 24.78 22.16
N LEU A 638 -11.61 24.68 21.54
CA LEU A 638 -10.32 25.07 22.12
C LEU A 638 -9.90 26.48 21.73
N GLY A 639 -9.72 27.36 22.71
CA GLY A 639 -9.21 28.71 22.53
C GLY A 639 -8.08 29.06 23.44
N VAL A 640 -7.52 30.25 23.23
CA VAL A 640 -6.42 30.76 24.05
C VAL A 640 -6.79 32.14 24.58
N VAL A 641 -6.63 32.34 25.89
CA VAL A 641 -6.83 33.63 26.56
C VAL A 641 -5.56 34.06 27.28
N ARG A 642 -5.44 35.35 27.58
CA ARG A 642 -4.33 35.85 28.41
C ARG A 642 -4.51 35.36 29.86
N ALA A 643 -3.40 35.02 30.51
CA ALA A 643 -3.42 34.46 31.86
C ALA A 643 -4.10 35.39 32.89
N HIS A 644 -3.93 36.71 32.76
CA HIS A 644 -4.59 37.69 33.64
C HIS A 644 -6.09 37.87 33.35
N ASP A 645 -6.54 37.52 32.15
CA ASP A 645 -7.93 37.66 31.69
C ASP A 645 -8.79 36.41 31.98
N THR A 646 -8.15 35.32 32.43
CA THR A 646 -8.81 34.02 32.67
C THR A 646 -9.99 34.11 33.66
N ALA A 647 -9.86 34.91 34.72
CA ALA A 647 -10.92 35.12 35.70
C ALA A 647 -12.10 35.92 35.11
N ALA A 648 -11.80 36.93 34.27
CA ALA A 648 -12.82 37.71 33.58
C ALA A 648 -13.55 36.84 32.55
N PHE A 649 -12.82 36.06 31.76
CA PHE A 649 -13.36 35.10 30.80
C PHE A 649 -14.29 34.07 31.45
N SER A 650 -13.84 33.42 32.52
CA SER A 650 -14.66 32.44 33.25
C SER A 650 -15.96 33.07 33.77
N LYS A 651 -15.89 34.32 34.25
CA LYS A 651 -17.06 35.06 34.74
C LYS A 651 -18.05 35.36 33.62
N VAL A 652 -17.60 35.88 32.48
CA VAL A 652 -18.48 36.21 31.33
C VAL A 652 -19.09 34.93 30.75
N ALA A 653 -18.33 33.83 30.69
CA ALA A 653 -18.80 32.55 30.18
C ALA A 653 -19.89 31.95 31.07
N LEU A 654 -19.69 31.96 32.39
CA LEU A 654 -20.70 31.51 33.34
C LEU A 654 -21.97 32.38 33.30
N GLN A 655 -21.83 33.70 33.10
CA GLN A 655 -22.98 34.58 32.88
C GLN A 655 -23.76 34.22 31.62
N ALA A 656 -23.11 33.65 30.59
CA ALA A 656 -23.75 33.17 29.38
C ALA A 656 -24.35 31.77 29.54
N ALA A 657 -24.20 31.16 30.73
CA ALA A 657 -24.49 29.74 31.00
C ALA A 657 -23.57 28.75 30.27
N LEU A 658 -22.37 29.18 29.85
CA LEU A 658 -21.32 28.30 29.39
C LEU A 658 -20.50 27.78 30.58
N ARG A 659 -19.95 26.57 30.45
CA ARG A 659 -19.14 25.93 31.49
C ARG A 659 -17.72 25.72 30.95
N PRO A 660 -16.88 26.77 30.93
CA PRO A 660 -15.55 26.64 30.40
C PRO A 660 -14.66 25.82 31.33
N VAL A 661 -13.75 25.05 30.74
CA VAL A 661 -12.63 24.41 31.43
C VAL A 661 -11.37 25.18 31.06
N VAL A 662 -10.63 25.64 32.05
CA VAL A 662 -9.33 26.30 31.84
C VAL A 662 -8.25 25.30 32.22
N TYR A 663 -7.27 25.11 31.32
CA TYR A 663 -6.14 24.20 31.49
C TYR A 663 -4.86 24.95 31.89
#